data_AF-A0AA41NGG5-F1
#
_entry.id   AF-A0AA41NGG5-F1
#
_cell.length_a   1.000
_cell.length_b   1.000
_cell.length_c   1.000
_cell.angle_alpha   90.00
_cell.angle_beta   90.00
_cell.angle_gamma   90.00
#
_symmetry.space_group_name_H-M   'P 1'
#
loop_
_entity.id
_entity.type
_entity.pdbx_description
1 polymer ?
#
loop_
_entity_poly.entity_id
_entity_poly.type
_entity_poly.pdbx_seq_one_letter_code
_entity_poly.pdbx_strand_id
1 'polypeptide(L)'
;MRGRSVALWLLLALHTVLSRMEVRWCTTSDPEQQKCSDMSKAFQEAGIQPSLLCVQGISVDHCVQLITAQEADAITLDGGAIYEAGKEYGLKPVVGEVYDQEVGTSYYAVAVVRRNFNVTINTLKGVKSCHTGINRTVGWNVPVGYLVESGRLSVMGCDVLKAVSDYFGGSCVPGAGETSYSESLCRLCRGDSSGEGVCDKSPLERYYDYSGAFRCLAEEAGDVAFVKHSTVLENTDGKTLPSWGQTLLSKDFELLCRDGSRADVTEWRRCHLARVPAHAVVVRADTDGGLIFRLLNEGQRLFTHEASSFQMFSSEAYGQKNLLFKDSTTELVPIATQTYEAWLGREYLHAMKGLLCDPNRMPHYLRWCVLSTPEIQKCGDMAVAFSRQRLKPEIQCVSAQSSQHCMEQIQAGNIDAVTLRGEDVYTSGKVYGLVPAAGELYAEEDRSSSYFVVAVVKRDSSYAFTLDELRGKRSCHAGFGSPAGWDVPVGALIQRGFIRPEHCDILTAVSEFFNASCVPVNNPKNYPSSLCALCVGDEQGRNRCVGNSQERYYGDSGAFRCLVENAGDVAFVKHTTVFDNTNGHNPEPWAAELKWQEYELLCPNGARAEVNQFEACNLAQIPSHAVMVRPETNIFTVFGLLDKAQDLFGDDHNTNGFKMFDSSKYHGQDLLFKDATIRAVPVGEKTTYLDWLGPDYVAALEGMLSQQCSGTAGLETCREPQPRPLCAEPGLTLSREARWEREREERRTELPRAAALTRREVSGMTMKAKAKPPPSRGAGRPRPPGPGHSRRLARCPVTPPRLAAPPCQPAASHLEPRGWLRRRPVAKETAEPGFPRGPPQRRRRHGDLQAPGGPAAQRTLRLRPCSRRSHLPPAPPNELQPGLGGDRAAGLLSLSSVAPVGLWTADSAGPRSRGRPELDSRDETLKGRSEEGNASQ
;
A
#
# COMPACT_ATOMS: atom_id res chain seq x y z
N MET A 1 34.56 -68.12 -0.67
CA MET A 1 33.28 -67.43 -0.39
C MET A 1 33.27 -66.04 -1.07
N ARG A 2 33.02 -65.92 -2.38
CA ARG A 2 33.01 -64.60 -3.07
C ARG A 2 31.70 -64.23 -3.80
N GLY A 3 30.88 -65.20 -4.21
CA GLY A 3 29.61 -64.90 -4.91
C GLY A 3 28.52 -64.22 -4.07
N ARG A 4 28.44 -64.50 -2.75
CA ARG A 4 27.37 -63.96 -1.89
C ARG A 4 27.42 -62.44 -1.73
N SER A 5 28.60 -61.83 -1.63
CA SER A 5 28.72 -60.37 -1.47
C SER A 5 28.31 -59.60 -2.72
N VAL A 6 28.61 -60.12 -3.92
CA VAL A 6 28.22 -59.47 -5.19
C VAL A 6 26.71 -59.55 -5.39
N ALA A 7 26.09 -60.69 -5.06
CA ALA A 7 24.63 -60.82 -5.06
C ALA A 7 23.97 -59.86 -4.05
N LEU A 8 24.56 -59.68 -2.86
CA LEU A 8 24.02 -58.75 -1.85
C LEU A 8 24.13 -57.29 -2.30
N TRP A 9 25.25 -56.89 -2.92
CA TRP A 9 25.41 -55.54 -3.49
C TRP A 9 24.49 -55.30 -4.70
N LEU A 10 24.27 -56.30 -5.55
CA LEU A 10 23.29 -56.20 -6.64
C LEU A 10 21.85 -56.12 -6.11
N LEU A 11 21.52 -56.84 -5.04
CA LEU A 11 20.20 -56.75 -4.39
C LEU A 11 19.98 -55.41 -3.70
N LEU A 12 21.00 -54.86 -3.01
CA LEU A 12 20.96 -53.52 -2.44
C LEU A 12 20.83 -52.45 -3.52
N ALA A 13 21.62 -52.55 -4.60
CA ALA A 13 21.50 -51.66 -5.76
C ALA A 13 20.11 -51.75 -6.42
N LEU A 14 19.55 -52.96 -6.55
CA LEU A 14 18.17 -53.13 -7.02
C LEU A 14 17.16 -52.49 -6.05
N HIS A 15 17.29 -52.63 -4.73
CA HIS A 15 16.39 -51.99 -3.78
C HIS A 15 16.47 -50.45 -3.85
N THR A 16 17.65 -49.88 -4.09
CA THR A 16 17.79 -48.42 -4.32
C THR A 16 17.24 -47.95 -5.69
N VAL A 17 17.04 -48.86 -6.66
CA VAL A 17 16.47 -48.58 -7.99
C VAL A 17 14.98 -48.95 -8.07
N LEU A 18 14.51 -49.83 -7.18
CA LEU A 18 13.10 -50.24 -7.00
C LEU A 18 12.45 -49.56 -5.78
N SER A 19 12.92 -48.37 -5.43
CA SER A 19 12.07 -47.42 -4.73
C SER A 19 10.93 -47.04 -5.68
N ARG A 20 9.80 -47.76 -5.56
CA ARG A 20 8.53 -47.26 -6.07
C ARG A 20 8.32 -45.91 -5.40
N MET A 21 8.35 -44.84 -6.20
CA MET A 21 7.82 -43.58 -5.71
C MET A 21 6.34 -43.82 -5.41
N GLU A 22 5.89 -43.38 -4.25
CA GLU A 22 4.50 -43.45 -3.81
C GLU A 22 4.05 -42.02 -3.54
N VAL A 23 2.78 -41.70 -3.82
CA VAL A 23 2.22 -40.37 -3.61
C VAL A 23 1.24 -40.43 -2.46
N ARG A 24 1.60 -39.83 -1.33
CA ARG A 24 0.75 -39.76 -0.14
C ARG A 24 -0.15 -38.52 -0.23
N TRP A 25 -1.39 -38.76 -0.63
CA TRP A 25 -2.43 -37.75 -0.65
C TRP A 25 -2.92 -37.48 0.76
N CYS A 26 -3.02 -36.21 1.16
CA CYS A 26 -3.58 -35.84 2.45
C CYS A 26 -5.08 -35.57 2.35
N THR A 27 -5.84 -36.10 3.32
CA THR A 27 -7.30 -35.97 3.42
C THR A 27 -7.68 -35.30 4.74
N THR A 28 -8.88 -34.73 4.81
CA THR A 28 -9.33 -33.87 5.92
C THR A 28 -10.56 -34.40 6.66
N SER A 29 -11.16 -35.51 6.21
CA SER A 29 -12.34 -36.13 6.81
C SER A 29 -12.44 -37.63 6.47
N ASP A 30 -13.20 -38.40 7.25
CA ASP A 30 -13.37 -39.84 7.02
C ASP A 30 -13.97 -40.17 5.63
N PRO A 31 -14.98 -39.45 5.10
CA PRO A 31 -15.49 -39.71 3.75
C PRO A 31 -14.48 -39.38 2.65
N GLU A 32 -13.61 -38.38 2.88
CA GLU A 32 -12.52 -38.03 1.97
C GLU A 32 -11.42 -39.09 1.99
N GLN A 33 -11.07 -39.61 3.17
CA GLN A 33 -10.16 -40.75 3.34
C GLN A 33 -10.71 -42.03 2.68
N GLN A 34 -12.03 -42.27 2.77
CA GLN A 34 -12.68 -43.38 2.08
C GLN A 34 -12.65 -43.20 0.55
N LYS A 35 -13.04 -42.03 0.01
CA LYS A 35 -12.93 -41.73 -1.43
C LYS A 35 -11.49 -41.87 -1.93
N CYS A 36 -10.50 -41.42 -1.15
CA CYS A 36 -9.09 -41.59 -1.49
C CYS A 36 -8.68 -43.07 -1.54
N SER A 37 -9.14 -43.88 -0.58
CA SER A 37 -8.85 -45.31 -0.51
C SER A 37 -9.44 -46.06 -1.70
N ASP A 38 -10.67 -45.71 -2.11
CA ASP A 38 -11.30 -46.26 -3.30
C ASP A 38 -10.61 -45.79 -4.59
N MET A 39 -10.19 -44.52 -4.66
CA MET A 39 -9.40 -43.99 -5.78
C MET A 39 -8.05 -44.71 -5.91
N SER A 40 -7.34 -44.92 -4.80
CA SER A 40 -6.08 -45.67 -4.73
C SER A 40 -6.26 -47.10 -5.25
N LYS A 41 -7.30 -47.79 -4.80
CA LYS A 41 -7.65 -49.13 -5.27
C LYS A 41 -8.00 -49.14 -6.76
N ALA A 42 -8.82 -48.23 -7.24
CA ALA A 42 -9.18 -48.14 -8.66
C ALA A 42 -7.96 -47.86 -9.55
N PHE A 43 -7.04 -47.00 -9.11
CA PHE A 43 -5.77 -46.73 -9.79
C PHE A 43 -4.88 -47.98 -9.81
N GLN A 44 -4.81 -48.73 -8.71
CA GLN A 44 -4.06 -49.99 -8.62
C GLN A 44 -4.65 -51.08 -9.54
N GLU A 45 -5.97 -51.22 -9.58
CA GLU A 45 -6.68 -52.18 -10.44
C GLU A 45 -6.54 -51.83 -11.94
N ALA A 46 -6.47 -50.54 -12.27
CA ALA A 46 -6.16 -50.05 -13.63
C ALA A 46 -4.65 -50.10 -13.97
N GLY A 47 -3.77 -50.45 -13.03
CA GLY A 47 -2.32 -50.54 -13.23
C GLY A 47 -1.57 -49.21 -13.32
N ILE A 48 -2.21 -48.10 -12.90
CA ILE A 48 -1.60 -46.76 -12.88
C ILE A 48 -0.41 -46.75 -11.91
N GLN A 49 0.66 -46.02 -12.25
CA GLN A 49 1.85 -45.83 -11.40
C GLN A 49 2.24 -44.33 -11.38
N PRO A 50 2.76 -43.76 -10.28
CA PRO A 50 3.10 -44.37 -8.98
C PRO A 50 1.89 -44.88 -8.16
N SER A 51 2.15 -45.59 -7.07
CA SER A 51 1.11 -45.95 -6.09
C SER A 51 0.55 -44.69 -5.40
N LEU A 52 -0.77 -44.63 -5.20
CA LEU A 52 -1.44 -43.61 -4.40
C LEU A 52 -1.68 -44.16 -2.98
N LEU A 53 -1.31 -43.40 -1.96
CA LEU A 53 -1.60 -43.68 -0.55
C LEU A 53 -2.38 -42.52 0.07
N CYS A 54 -3.10 -42.77 1.16
CA CYS A 54 -4.04 -41.81 1.75
C CYS A 54 -3.69 -41.57 3.23
N VAL A 55 -3.27 -40.35 3.56
CA VAL A 55 -2.88 -39.92 4.91
C VAL A 55 -3.95 -38.99 5.46
N GLN A 56 -4.52 -39.31 6.61
CA GLN A 56 -5.60 -38.53 7.20
C GLN A 56 -5.06 -37.44 8.14
N GLY A 57 -5.36 -36.19 7.82
CA GLY A 57 -5.18 -35.03 8.69
C GLY A 57 -6.50 -34.60 9.35
N ILE A 58 -6.38 -33.75 10.38
CA ILE A 58 -7.53 -33.20 11.12
C ILE A 58 -8.05 -31.87 10.53
N SER A 59 -7.27 -31.25 9.63
CA SER A 59 -7.62 -30.00 8.96
C SER A 59 -6.73 -29.81 7.72
N VAL A 60 -7.06 -28.80 6.90
CA VAL A 60 -6.21 -28.33 5.79
C VAL A 60 -4.82 -27.93 6.29
N ASP A 61 -4.74 -27.14 7.38
CA ASP A 61 -3.47 -26.67 7.95
C ASP A 61 -2.60 -27.83 8.45
N HIS A 62 -3.24 -28.84 9.06
CA HIS A 62 -2.55 -30.06 9.49
C HIS A 62 -2.00 -30.82 8.27
N CYS A 63 -2.74 -30.89 7.16
CA CYS A 63 -2.22 -31.48 5.93
C CYS A 63 -1.05 -30.67 5.32
N VAL A 64 -1.09 -29.35 5.36
CA VAL A 64 0.06 -28.49 4.96
C VAL A 64 1.28 -28.75 5.85
N GLN A 65 1.07 -28.91 7.16
CA GLN A 65 2.13 -29.29 8.11
C GLN A 65 2.68 -30.70 7.83
N LEU A 66 1.83 -31.71 7.62
CA LEU A 66 2.23 -33.08 7.26
C LEU A 66 3.02 -33.13 5.94
N ILE A 67 2.63 -32.36 4.93
CA ILE A 67 3.37 -32.26 3.66
C ILE A 67 4.77 -31.66 3.89
N THR A 68 4.85 -30.61 4.72
CA THR A 68 6.10 -29.95 5.11
C THR A 68 7.01 -30.86 5.92
N ALA A 69 6.44 -31.62 6.88
CA ALA A 69 7.12 -32.62 7.70
C ALA A 69 7.53 -33.90 6.92
N GLN A 70 7.18 -33.98 5.63
CA GLN A 70 7.40 -35.15 4.76
C GLN A 70 6.63 -36.40 5.18
N GLU A 71 5.53 -36.25 5.91
CA GLU A 71 4.59 -37.32 6.30
C GLU A 71 3.50 -37.55 5.24
N ALA A 72 3.15 -36.50 4.50
CA ALA A 72 2.36 -36.54 3.26
C ALA A 72 3.12 -35.87 2.09
N ASP A 73 2.56 -35.92 0.88
CA ASP A 73 3.19 -35.34 -0.33
C ASP A 73 2.31 -34.32 -1.06
N ALA A 74 0.99 -34.51 -1.11
CA ALA A 74 0.07 -33.69 -1.92
C ALA A 74 -1.32 -33.46 -1.27
N ILE A 75 -1.94 -32.30 -1.55
CA ILE A 75 -3.35 -31.99 -1.22
C ILE A 75 -3.92 -30.92 -2.18
N THR A 76 -5.21 -30.98 -2.51
CA THR A 76 -5.93 -29.91 -3.25
C THR A 76 -6.34 -28.78 -2.30
N LEU A 77 -5.89 -27.56 -2.58
CA LEU A 77 -6.18 -26.34 -1.81
C LEU A 77 -6.97 -25.31 -2.62
N ASP A 78 -7.74 -24.45 -1.93
CA ASP A 78 -8.33 -23.25 -2.51
C ASP A 78 -7.31 -22.10 -2.61
N GLY A 79 -7.65 -21.03 -3.33
CA GLY A 79 -6.75 -19.89 -3.49
C GLY A 79 -6.27 -19.25 -2.18
N GLY A 80 -7.09 -19.26 -1.12
CA GLY A 80 -6.71 -18.80 0.22
C GLY A 80 -5.68 -19.71 0.87
N ALA A 81 -5.97 -21.00 0.99
CA ALA A 81 -5.02 -21.96 1.57
C ALA A 81 -3.72 -22.09 0.73
N ILE A 82 -3.77 -21.92 -0.60
CA ILE A 82 -2.57 -21.86 -1.46
C ILE A 82 -1.68 -20.66 -1.10
N TYR A 83 -2.25 -19.50 -0.78
CA TYR A 83 -1.49 -18.31 -0.38
C TYR A 83 -0.74 -18.56 0.94
N GLU A 84 -1.40 -19.14 1.94
CA GLU A 84 -0.79 -19.41 3.24
C GLU A 84 0.23 -20.57 3.17
N ALA A 85 -0.10 -21.65 2.46
CA ALA A 85 0.82 -22.77 2.20
C ALA A 85 2.08 -22.34 1.42
N GLY A 86 1.93 -21.42 0.45
CA GLY A 86 3.05 -20.86 -0.30
C GLY A 86 3.91 -19.91 0.53
N LYS A 87 3.27 -18.95 1.21
CA LYS A 87 3.95 -17.89 1.99
C LYS A 87 4.63 -18.40 3.25
N GLU A 88 3.96 -19.25 4.03
CA GLU A 88 4.42 -19.66 5.38
C GLU A 88 5.22 -20.97 5.35
N TYR A 89 4.96 -21.85 4.37
CA TYR A 89 5.54 -23.20 4.30
C TYR A 89 6.31 -23.50 2.99
N GLY A 90 6.31 -22.58 2.01
CA GLY A 90 7.04 -22.76 0.75
C GLY A 90 6.47 -23.85 -0.17
N LEU A 91 5.18 -24.21 -0.03
CA LEU A 91 4.54 -25.17 -0.91
C LEU A 91 4.21 -24.55 -2.28
N LYS A 92 4.27 -25.36 -3.35
CA LYS A 92 4.01 -24.94 -4.73
C LYS A 92 2.75 -25.61 -5.31
N PRO A 93 1.89 -24.89 -6.04
CA PRO A 93 0.81 -25.50 -6.81
C PRO A 93 1.37 -26.15 -8.09
N VAL A 94 0.94 -27.38 -8.40
CA VAL A 94 1.48 -28.18 -9.52
C VAL A 94 0.44 -28.66 -10.53
N VAL A 95 -0.81 -28.84 -10.10
CA VAL A 95 -1.95 -29.24 -10.96
C VAL A 95 -3.15 -28.40 -10.59
N GLY A 96 -3.81 -27.78 -11.55
CA GLY A 96 -4.98 -26.92 -11.34
C GLY A 96 -6.29 -27.57 -11.81
N GLU A 97 -7.40 -27.26 -11.12
CA GLU A 97 -8.74 -27.65 -11.57
C GLU A 97 -9.26 -26.74 -12.70
N VAL A 98 -10.05 -27.30 -13.62
CA VAL A 98 -10.83 -26.58 -14.64
C VAL A 98 -12.32 -26.80 -14.38
N TYR A 99 -13.10 -25.71 -14.35
CA TYR A 99 -14.55 -25.76 -14.10
C TYR A 99 -15.40 -25.46 -15.34
N ASP A 100 -14.85 -24.74 -16.32
CA ASP A 100 -15.53 -24.29 -17.53
C ASP A 100 -14.50 -24.14 -18.66
N GLN A 101 -14.87 -24.52 -19.88
CA GLN A 101 -14.02 -24.39 -21.06
C GLN A 101 -13.84 -22.93 -21.51
N GLU A 102 -14.76 -22.01 -21.19
CA GLU A 102 -14.67 -20.60 -21.63
C GLU A 102 -13.77 -19.72 -20.73
N VAL A 103 -13.52 -20.16 -19.49
CA VAL A 103 -12.76 -19.42 -18.46
C VAL A 103 -11.59 -20.22 -17.86
N GLY A 104 -11.55 -21.53 -18.12
CA GLY A 104 -10.45 -22.43 -17.78
C GLY A 104 -10.26 -22.62 -16.28
N THR A 105 -9.02 -22.47 -15.83
CA THR A 105 -8.61 -22.58 -14.42
C THR A 105 -8.88 -21.34 -13.58
N SER A 106 -9.90 -20.55 -13.92
CA SER A 106 -10.16 -19.27 -13.26
C SER A 106 -11.60 -18.78 -13.44
N TYR A 107 -12.02 -17.85 -12.58
CA TYR A 107 -13.21 -17.04 -12.78
C TYR A 107 -12.98 -15.63 -12.23
N TYR A 108 -13.72 -14.64 -12.71
CA TYR A 108 -13.54 -13.25 -12.31
C TYR A 108 -14.56 -12.86 -11.23
N ALA A 109 -14.06 -12.21 -10.18
CA ALA A 109 -14.86 -11.61 -9.12
C ALA A 109 -15.22 -10.17 -9.48
N VAL A 110 -16.51 -9.83 -9.43
CA VAL A 110 -17.04 -8.52 -9.82
C VAL A 110 -17.95 -7.93 -8.74
N ALA A 111 -18.00 -6.61 -8.65
CA ALA A 111 -19.03 -5.88 -7.93
C ALA A 111 -20.09 -5.41 -8.93
N VAL A 112 -21.34 -5.83 -8.73
CA VAL A 112 -22.49 -5.53 -9.59
C VAL A 112 -23.41 -4.55 -8.89
N VAL A 113 -23.93 -3.57 -9.62
CA VAL A 113 -24.92 -2.58 -9.17
C VAL A 113 -26.07 -2.46 -10.16
N ARG A 114 -27.21 -1.92 -9.73
CA ARG A 114 -28.29 -1.51 -10.64
C ARG A 114 -27.88 -0.26 -11.43
N ARG A 115 -28.23 -0.16 -12.72
CA ARG A 115 -27.88 0.99 -13.59
C ARG A 115 -28.48 2.32 -13.09
N ASN A 116 -29.62 2.27 -12.40
CA ASN A 116 -30.27 3.44 -11.82
C ASN A 116 -29.64 3.97 -10.51
N PHE A 117 -28.73 3.21 -9.88
CA PHE A 117 -28.16 3.54 -8.58
C PHE A 117 -26.74 4.11 -8.73
N ASN A 118 -26.57 5.43 -8.59
CA ASN A 118 -25.33 6.14 -8.93
C ASN A 118 -24.24 6.02 -7.83
N VAL A 119 -23.57 4.87 -7.81
CA VAL A 119 -22.43 4.55 -6.94
C VAL A 119 -21.24 4.03 -7.76
N THR A 120 -20.03 4.26 -7.28
CA THR A 120 -18.76 3.76 -7.84
C THR A 120 -18.04 2.90 -6.78
N ILE A 121 -16.95 2.23 -7.16
CA ILE A 121 -16.11 1.49 -6.18
C ILE A 121 -15.54 2.40 -5.08
N ASN A 122 -15.51 3.72 -5.29
CA ASN A 122 -14.98 4.72 -4.36
C ASN A 122 -16.03 5.21 -3.36
N THR A 123 -17.32 4.96 -3.62
CA THR A 123 -18.44 5.52 -2.84
C THR A 123 -19.28 4.42 -2.17
N LEU A 124 -18.63 3.35 -1.70
CA LEU A 124 -19.29 2.19 -1.08
C LEU A 124 -19.55 2.35 0.43
N LYS A 125 -18.95 3.35 1.10
CA LYS A 125 -19.19 3.63 2.52
C LYS A 125 -20.65 4.06 2.73
N GLY A 126 -21.35 3.37 3.64
CA GLY A 126 -22.78 3.56 3.93
C GLY A 126 -23.75 2.87 2.96
N VAL A 127 -23.26 2.23 1.89
CA VAL A 127 -24.09 1.51 0.91
C VAL A 127 -24.54 0.16 1.49
N LYS A 128 -25.69 -0.37 1.05
CA LYS A 128 -26.17 -1.72 1.43
C LYS A 128 -25.53 -2.81 0.56
N SER A 129 -25.00 -3.89 1.12
CA SER A 129 -24.22 -4.89 0.38
C SER A 129 -24.73 -6.34 0.46
N CYS A 130 -24.57 -7.08 -0.64
CA CYS A 130 -24.95 -8.48 -0.79
C CYS A 130 -23.71 -9.36 -1.04
N HIS A 131 -23.49 -10.37 -0.21
CA HIS A 131 -22.30 -11.21 -0.23
C HIS A 131 -22.69 -12.70 -0.35
N THR A 132 -21.92 -13.51 -1.08
CA THR A 132 -22.20 -14.96 -1.23
C THR A 132 -22.06 -15.80 0.04
N GLY A 133 -21.61 -15.18 1.15
CA GLY A 133 -21.32 -15.79 2.44
C GLY A 133 -19.90 -15.50 2.96
N ILE A 134 -19.73 -15.54 4.28
CA ILE A 134 -18.47 -15.26 5.00
C ILE A 134 -17.36 -16.23 4.58
N ASN A 135 -16.12 -15.72 4.52
CA ASN A 135 -14.91 -16.45 4.11
C ASN A 135 -15.03 -17.17 2.75
N ARG A 136 -15.85 -16.64 1.83
CA ARG A 136 -15.94 -17.11 0.45
C ARG A 136 -15.20 -16.19 -0.50
N THR A 137 -14.47 -16.80 -1.43
CA THR A 137 -13.48 -16.15 -2.29
C THR A 137 -13.99 -14.88 -2.99
N VAL A 138 -15.18 -14.94 -3.60
CA VAL A 138 -15.76 -13.86 -4.42
C VAL A 138 -16.64 -12.91 -3.60
N GLY A 139 -17.48 -13.45 -2.71
CA GLY A 139 -18.41 -12.65 -1.93
C GLY A 139 -17.77 -11.97 -0.73
N TRP A 140 -16.61 -12.42 -0.26
CA TRP A 140 -15.95 -11.92 0.95
C TRP A 140 -14.47 -11.61 0.72
N ASN A 141 -13.66 -12.61 0.40
CA ASN A 141 -12.19 -12.49 0.49
C ASN A 141 -11.64 -11.44 -0.47
N VAL A 142 -12.00 -11.51 -1.76
CA VAL A 142 -11.59 -10.52 -2.76
C VAL A 142 -12.15 -9.12 -2.48
N PRO A 143 -13.47 -8.89 -2.31
CA PRO A 143 -14.00 -7.54 -2.17
C PRO A 143 -13.57 -6.87 -0.86
N VAL A 144 -13.57 -7.58 0.27
CA VAL A 144 -13.10 -7.01 1.54
C VAL A 144 -11.59 -6.78 1.48
N GLY A 145 -10.82 -7.77 1.01
CA GLY A 145 -9.38 -7.67 0.85
C GLY A 145 -8.93 -6.51 -0.05
N TYR A 146 -9.60 -6.34 -1.21
CA TYR A 146 -9.38 -5.21 -2.11
C TYR A 146 -9.75 -3.86 -1.48
N LEU A 147 -10.86 -3.78 -0.73
CA LEU A 147 -11.23 -2.53 -0.05
C LEU A 147 -10.18 -2.14 1.00
N VAL A 148 -9.58 -3.11 1.70
CA VAL A 148 -8.49 -2.84 2.67
C VAL A 148 -7.18 -2.48 1.97
N GLU A 149 -6.73 -3.30 1.01
CA GLU A 149 -5.47 -3.10 0.27
C GLU A 149 -5.44 -1.75 -0.44
N SER A 150 -6.54 -1.41 -1.12
CA SER A 150 -6.68 -0.17 -1.86
C SER A 150 -7.05 1.04 -0.98
N GLY A 151 -6.97 0.90 0.35
CA GLY A 151 -7.11 1.99 1.32
C GLY A 151 -8.54 2.49 1.58
N ARG A 152 -9.54 1.89 0.95
CA ARG A 152 -10.95 2.29 1.06
C ARG A 152 -11.59 1.83 2.38
N LEU A 153 -11.02 0.82 3.05
CA LEU A 153 -11.47 0.25 4.32
C LEU A 153 -10.32 0.14 5.33
N SER A 154 -10.35 0.95 6.38
CA SER A 154 -9.39 0.91 7.51
C SER A 154 -9.67 -0.27 8.45
N VAL A 155 -8.69 -1.14 8.73
CA VAL A 155 -8.81 -2.24 9.72
C VAL A 155 -7.89 -1.99 10.92
N MET A 156 -8.48 -1.68 12.07
CA MET A 156 -7.78 -1.60 13.35
C MET A 156 -7.80 -2.97 14.05
N GLY A 157 -6.72 -3.34 14.76
CA GLY A 157 -6.73 -4.50 15.67
C GLY A 157 -6.99 -5.87 15.01
N CYS A 158 -6.81 -6.00 13.69
CA CYS A 158 -7.20 -7.17 12.88
C CYS A 158 -8.71 -7.48 12.84
N ASP A 159 -9.60 -6.61 13.37
CA ASP A 159 -11.04 -6.86 13.37
C ASP A 159 -11.69 -6.45 12.03
N VAL A 160 -11.50 -7.29 11.03
CA VAL A 160 -12.09 -7.14 9.69
C VAL A 160 -13.61 -7.15 9.73
N LEU A 161 -14.23 -7.96 10.61
CA LEU A 161 -15.69 -8.05 10.72
C LEU A 161 -16.28 -6.74 11.25
N LYS A 162 -15.65 -6.13 12.26
CA LYS A 162 -16.01 -4.77 12.70
C LYS A 162 -15.85 -3.75 11.60
N ALA A 163 -14.71 -3.76 10.90
CA ALA A 163 -14.44 -2.79 9.85
C ALA A 163 -15.51 -2.84 8.75
N VAL A 164 -15.88 -4.04 8.27
CA VAL A 164 -16.95 -4.23 7.28
C VAL A 164 -18.32 -3.83 7.85
N SER A 165 -18.62 -4.20 9.10
CA SER A 165 -19.87 -3.86 9.82
C SER A 165 -20.08 -2.35 10.00
N ASP A 166 -19.01 -1.60 10.23
CA ASP A 166 -19.00 -0.13 10.37
C ASP A 166 -18.96 0.60 9.02
N TYR A 167 -18.55 -0.09 7.94
CA TYR A 167 -18.35 0.51 6.61
C TYR A 167 -19.61 0.51 5.75
N PHE A 168 -20.34 -0.60 5.68
CA PHE A 168 -21.60 -0.69 4.93
C PHE A 168 -22.80 -0.25 5.79
N GLY A 169 -23.87 0.23 5.15
CA GLY A 169 -25.11 0.64 5.82
C GLY A 169 -25.94 -0.52 6.39
N GLY A 170 -25.48 -1.74 6.19
CA GLY A 170 -26.15 -3.01 6.47
C GLY A 170 -25.84 -3.99 5.34
N SER A 171 -25.72 -5.27 5.65
CA SER A 171 -25.30 -6.30 4.70
C SER A 171 -26.21 -7.53 4.76
N CYS A 172 -26.12 -8.40 3.75
CA CYS A 172 -26.35 -9.83 3.96
C CYS A 172 -25.04 -10.59 3.71
N VAL A 173 -24.51 -11.21 4.77
CA VAL A 173 -23.29 -12.03 4.80
C VAL A 173 -23.62 -13.40 5.40
N PRO A 174 -24.17 -14.33 4.62
CA PRO A 174 -24.51 -15.69 5.05
C PRO A 174 -23.36 -16.38 5.83
N GLY A 175 -23.68 -16.92 7.00
CA GLY A 175 -22.73 -17.48 7.97
C GLY A 175 -22.19 -16.49 9.00
N ALA A 176 -22.62 -15.22 9.00
CA ALA A 176 -22.21 -14.24 10.01
C ALA A 176 -23.09 -14.22 11.28
N GLY A 177 -24.11 -15.09 11.38
CA GLY A 177 -25.11 -15.08 12.48
C GLY A 177 -24.50 -15.19 13.89
N GLU A 178 -23.54 -16.11 14.08
CA GLU A 178 -22.84 -16.33 15.36
C GLU A 178 -21.73 -15.29 15.65
N THR A 179 -21.55 -14.28 14.79
CA THR A 179 -20.52 -13.25 15.00
C THR A 179 -21.05 -12.10 15.86
N SER A 180 -20.15 -11.43 16.59
CA SER A 180 -20.47 -10.23 17.39
C SER A 180 -21.01 -9.03 16.60
N TYR A 181 -21.07 -9.13 15.27
CA TYR A 181 -21.50 -8.07 14.34
C TYR A 181 -22.69 -8.50 13.46
N SER A 182 -23.36 -9.59 13.82
CA SER A 182 -24.49 -10.16 13.07
C SER A 182 -25.63 -9.17 12.82
N GLU A 183 -25.92 -8.24 13.73
CA GLU A 183 -26.97 -7.21 13.53
C GLU A 183 -26.73 -6.37 12.27
N SER A 184 -25.49 -5.98 11.95
CA SER A 184 -25.17 -5.25 10.71
C SER A 184 -24.92 -6.20 9.53
N LEU A 185 -24.19 -7.30 9.76
CA LEU A 185 -23.76 -8.22 8.70
C LEU A 185 -24.88 -9.12 8.17
N CYS A 186 -25.94 -9.36 8.95
CA CYS A 186 -27.13 -10.11 8.56
C CYS A 186 -28.37 -9.24 8.33
N ARG A 187 -28.28 -7.90 8.48
CA ARG A 187 -29.43 -6.96 8.46
C ARG A 187 -30.35 -7.09 7.24
N LEU A 188 -29.80 -7.49 6.10
CA LEU A 188 -30.52 -7.62 4.83
C LEU A 188 -30.90 -9.08 4.48
N CYS A 189 -30.41 -10.06 5.24
CA CYS A 189 -30.74 -11.47 5.08
C CYS A 189 -32.21 -11.73 5.42
N ARG A 190 -32.78 -12.83 4.91
CA ARG A 190 -34.24 -13.06 4.94
C ARG A 190 -34.69 -14.47 5.32
N GLY A 191 -33.79 -15.44 5.33
CA GLY A 191 -34.15 -16.85 5.52
C GLY A 191 -34.94 -17.42 4.34
N ASP A 192 -35.77 -18.40 4.62
CA ASP A 192 -36.57 -19.15 3.65
C ASP A 192 -37.89 -18.42 3.28
N SER A 193 -38.95 -19.16 2.93
CA SER A 193 -40.31 -18.61 2.75
C SER A 193 -41.06 -18.33 4.06
N SER A 194 -40.61 -18.92 5.17
CA SER A 194 -41.14 -18.81 6.52
C SER A 194 -40.48 -17.65 7.29
N GLY A 195 -39.25 -17.30 6.91
CA GLY A 195 -38.34 -16.44 7.69
C GLY A 195 -37.42 -17.22 8.62
N GLU A 196 -37.30 -18.54 8.43
CA GLU A 196 -36.39 -19.42 9.16
C GLU A 196 -35.02 -19.51 8.47
N GLY A 197 -33.97 -19.83 9.23
CA GLY A 197 -32.60 -19.94 8.68
C GLY A 197 -31.99 -18.62 8.20
N VAL A 198 -32.43 -17.49 8.75
CA VAL A 198 -31.92 -16.14 8.38
C VAL A 198 -30.41 -16.08 8.56
N CYS A 199 -29.69 -15.65 7.51
CA CYS A 199 -28.24 -15.52 7.50
C CYS A 199 -27.48 -16.85 7.71
N ASP A 200 -28.13 -18.01 7.58
CA ASP A 200 -27.44 -19.30 7.55
C ASP A 200 -26.54 -19.42 6.30
N LYS A 201 -25.44 -20.19 6.39
CA LYS A 201 -24.51 -20.45 5.29
C LYS A 201 -24.99 -21.62 4.40
N SER A 202 -26.30 -21.69 4.16
CA SER A 202 -26.96 -22.76 3.40
C SER A 202 -28.04 -22.20 2.47
N PRO A 203 -28.56 -23.00 1.51
CA PRO A 203 -29.66 -22.59 0.63
C PRO A 203 -31.00 -22.30 1.31
N LEU A 204 -31.11 -22.44 2.64
CA LEU A 204 -32.27 -21.95 3.40
C LEU A 204 -32.34 -20.43 3.36
N GLU A 205 -31.21 -19.74 3.49
CA GLU A 205 -31.13 -18.30 3.28
C GLU A 205 -31.26 -18.00 1.78
N ARG A 206 -32.36 -17.36 1.37
CA ARG A 206 -32.63 -17.03 -0.04
C ARG A 206 -31.56 -16.16 -0.72
N TYR A 207 -30.74 -15.46 0.07
CA TYR A 207 -29.63 -14.64 -0.41
C TYR A 207 -28.26 -15.33 -0.32
N TYR A 208 -28.22 -16.64 -0.07
CA TYR A 208 -27.01 -17.44 -0.11
C TYR A 208 -26.49 -17.68 -1.55
N ASP A 209 -25.16 -17.84 -1.65
CA ASP A 209 -24.43 -18.12 -2.87
C ASP A 209 -24.53 -17.03 -3.97
N TYR A 210 -23.93 -17.28 -5.14
CA TYR A 210 -23.86 -16.33 -6.24
C TYR A 210 -25.24 -15.80 -6.66
N SER A 211 -26.17 -16.72 -6.94
CA SER A 211 -27.52 -16.35 -7.37
C SER A 211 -28.31 -15.65 -6.26
N GLY A 212 -28.14 -16.03 -4.98
CA GLY A 212 -28.81 -15.34 -3.87
C GLY A 212 -28.23 -13.96 -3.57
N ALA A 213 -26.91 -13.77 -3.67
CA ALA A 213 -26.29 -12.45 -3.55
C ALA A 213 -26.72 -11.52 -4.70
N PHE A 214 -26.88 -12.03 -5.93
CA PHE A 214 -27.48 -11.27 -7.02
C PHE A 214 -28.99 -11.02 -6.81
N ARG A 215 -29.74 -11.99 -6.26
CA ARG A 215 -31.15 -11.83 -5.86
C ARG A 215 -31.33 -10.72 -4.83
N CYS A 216 -30.42 -10.60 -3.86
CA CYS A 216 -30.40 -9.52 -2.87
C CYS A 216 -30.25 -8.12 -3.50
N LEU A 217 -29.55 -8.00 -4.62
CA LEU A 217 -29.46 -6.77 -5.42
C LEU A 217 -30.73 -6.54 -6.28
N ALA A 218 -31.31 -7.61 -6.83
CA ALA A 218 -32.49 -7.54 -7.70
C ALA A 218 -33.80 -7.28 -6.92
N GLU A 219 -33.96 -7.85 -5.72
CA GLU A 219 -35.07 -7.56 -4.78
C GLU A 219 -34.84 -6.25 -3.98
N GLU A 220 -33.90 -5.40 -4.41
CA GLU A 220 -33.51 -4.10 -3.82
C GLU A 220 -33.15 -4.10 -2.32
N ALA A 221 -32.93 -5.29 -1.73
CA ALA A 221 -32.50 -5.45 -0.35
C ALA A 221 -31.13 -4.81 -0.13
N GLY A 222 -30.14 -5.13 -0.98
CA GLY A 222 -28.87 -4.41 -1.10
C GLY A 222 -28.76 -3.59 -2.39
N ASP A 223 -27.69 -2.81 -2.53
CA ASP A 223 -27.45 -1.93 -3.69
C ASP A 223 -26.15 -2.25 -4.44
N VAL A 224 -25.26 -3.06 -3.85
CA VAL A 224 -24.12 -3.71 -4.51
C VAL A 224 -24.11 -5.21 -4.18
N ALA A 225 -23.78 -6.06 -5.16
CA ALA A 225 -23.56 -7.49 -4.96
C ALA A 225 -22.17 -7.92 -5.43
N PHE A 226 -21.49 -8.74 -4.61
CA PHE A 226 -20.17 -9.28 -4.93
C PHE A 226 -20.31 -10.73 -5.42
N VAL A 227 -20.21 -10.93 -6.74
CA VAL A 227 -20.56 -12.20 -7.43
C VAL A 227 -19.58 -12.54 -8.56
N LYS A 228 -19.74 -13.69 -9.21
CA LYS A 228 -18.95 -14.04 -10.40
C LYS A 228 -19.44 -13.19 -11.59
N HIS A 229 -18.52 -12.89 -12.49
CA HIS A 229 -18.79 -12.27 -13.80
C HIS A 229 -19.96 -12.92 -14.59
N SER A 230 -20.09 -14.25 -14.53
CA SER A 230 -21.14 -15.01 -15.21
C SER A 230 -22.54 -14.87 -14.56
N THR A 231 -22.61 -14.56 -13.26
CA THR A 231 -23.84 -14.67 -12.45
C THR A 231 -25.00 -13.80 -12.94
N VAL A 232 -24.73 -12.61 -13.50
CA VAL A 232 -25.78 -11.79 -14.10
C VAL A 232 -26.36 -12.49 -15.34
N LEU A 233 -25.49 -12.98 -16.23
CA LEU A 233 -25.88 -13.66 -17.48
C LEU A 233 -26.46 -15.06 -17.25
N GLU A 234 -26.30 -15.63 -16.05
CA GLU A 234 -26.96 -16.86 -15.58
C GLU A 234 -28.40 -16.60 -15.06
N ASN A 235 -28.67 -15.42 -14.50
CA ASN A 235 -29.91 -15.11 -13.77
C ASN A 235 -30.75 -13.97 -14.40
N THR A 236 -30.49 -13.62 -15.66
CA THR A 236 -31.23 -12.59 -16.43
C THR A 236 -31.58 -13.10 -17.83
N ASP A 237 -32.17 -12.25 -18.67
CA ASP A 237 -32.42 -12.49 -20.11
C ASP A 237 -33.17 -13.80 -20.40
N GLY A 238 -34.17 -14.09 -19.57
CA GLY A 238 -35.03 -15.29 -19.68
C GLY A 238 -34.53 -16.52 -18.91
N LYS A 239 -33.38 -16.45 -18.25
CA LYS A 239 -32.84 -17.54 -17.39
C LYS A 239 -33.16 -17.38 -15.90
N THR A 240 -33.73 -16.24 -15.49
CA THR A 240 -34.14 -15.95 -14.10
C THR A 240 -35.00 -17.08 -13.53
N LEU A 241 -34.68 -17.54 -12.32
CA LEU A 241 -35.44 -18.60 -11.66
C LEU A 241 -36.91 -18.17 -11.44
N PRO A 242 -37.92 -19.00 -11.78
CA PRO A 242 -39.34 -18.65 -11.61
C PRO A 242 -39.73 -18.25 -10.19
N SER A 243 -39.01 -18.77 -9.18
CA SER A 243 -39.19 -18.44 -7.75
C SER A 243 -38.78 -17.02 -7.36
N TRP A 244 -38.31 -16.20 -8.31
CA TRP A 244 -38.01 -14.78 -8.12
C TRP A 244 -39.18 -13.88 -8.56
N GLY A 245 -40.12 -14.40 -9.35
CA GLY A 245 -41.35 -13.68 -9.75
C GLY A 245 -41.14 -12.46 -10.67
N GLN A 246 -39.92 -12.25 -11.18
CA GLN A 246 -39.54 -11.07 -11.98
C GLN A 246 -38.77 -11.47 -13.24
N THR A 247 -38.96 -10.72 -14.33
CA THR A 247 -38.13 -10.83 -15.54
C THR A 247 -37.05 -9.76 -15.50
N LEU A 248 -35.82 -10.17 -15.21
CA LEU A 248 -34.64 -9.31 -15.13
C LEU A 248 -33.88 -9.30 -16.46
N LEU A 249 -33.39 -8.14 -16.89
CA LEU A 249 -32.56 -8.00 -18.10
C LEU A 249 -31.13 -7.64 -17.72
N SER A 250 -30.14 -8.26 -18.39
CA SER A 250 -28.71 -8.07 -18.09
C SER A 250 -28.27 -6.61 -18.16
N LYS A 251 -28.81 -5.87 -19.13
CA LYS A 251 -28.58 -4.44 -19.36
C LYS A 251 -28.98 -3.54 -18.17
N ASP A 252 -29.86 -3.99 -17.28
CA ASP A 252 -30.36 -3.15 -16.17
C ASP A 252 -29.35 -3.08 -15.00
N PHE A 253 -28.25 -3.83 -15.14
CA PHE A 253 -27.12 -3.90 -14.21
C PHE A 253 -25.82 -3.43 -14.87
N GLU A 254 -24.85 -3.03 -14.05
CA GLU A 254 -23.50 -2.60 -14.45
C GLU A 254 -22.46 -3.11 -13.45
N LEU A 255 -21.20 -3.15 -13.88
CA LEU A 255 -20.04 -3.52 -13.06
C LEU A 255 -19.37 -2.27 -12.50
N LEU A 256 -18.84 -2.35 -11.28
CA LEU A 256 -17.94 -1.34 -10.70
C LEU A 256 -16.48 -1.72 -10.98
N CYS A 257 -15.73 -0.81 -11.60
CA CYS A 257 -14.35 -1.05 -12.01
C CYS A 257 -13.36 -0.45 -11.00
N ARG A 258 -12.14 -1.03 -10.91
CA ARG A 258 -11.09 -0.61 -9.95
C ARG A 258 -10.65 0.86 -10.09
N ASP A 259 -10.68 1.37 -11.32
CA ASP A 259 -10.40 2.77 -11.67
C ASP A 259 -11.48 3.76 -11.22
N GLY A 260 -12.59 3.29 -10.66
CA GLY A 260 -13.74 4.10 -10.26
C GLY A 260 -14.80 4.27 -11.35
N SER A 261 -14.56 3.77 -12.57
CA SER A 261 -15.53 3.77 -13.65
C SER A 261 -16.61 2.68 -13.46
N ARG A 262 -17.61 2.70 -14.36
CA ARG A 262 -18.62 1.66 -14.50
C ARG A 262 -18.54 1.10 -15.92
N ALA A 263 -18.89 -0.17 -16.09
CA ALA A 263 -18.92 -0.83 -17.39
C ALA A 263 -20.13 -1.78 -17.52
N ASP A 264 -20.50 -2.13 -18.75
CA ASP A 264 -21.54 -3.14 -18.99
C ASP A 264 -21.10 -4.51 -18.48
N VAL A 265 -22.07 -5.36 -18.12
CA VAL A 265 -21.81 -6.70 -17.54
C VAL A 265 -21.06 -7.67 -18.47
N THR A 266 -20.91 -7.32 -19.75
CA THR A 266 -20.09 -8.04 -20.74
C THR A 266 -18.62 -7.63 -20.73
N GLU A 267 -18.25 -6.47 -20.17
CA GLU A 267 -16.88 -5.97 -20.09
C GLU A 267 -16.07 -6.53 -18.90
N TRP A 268 -16.54 -7.61 -18.27
CA TRP A 268 -15.90 -8.22 -17.09
C TRP A 268 -14.41 -8.57 -17.28
N ARG A 269 -13.95 -8.82 -18.52
CA ARG A 269 -12.52 -9.04 -18.83
C ARG A 269 -11.66 -7.79 -18.63
N ARG A 270 -12.24 -6.59 -18.62
CA ARG A 270 -11.60 -5.30 -18.29
C ARG A 270 -12.02 -4.77 -16.91
N CYS A 271 -13.25 -5.05 -16.48
CA CYS A 271 -13.85 -4.53 -15.25
C CYS A 271 -14.12 -5.65 -14.23
N HIS A 272 -13.14 -5.91 -13.36
CA HIS A 272 -13.22 -6.87 -12.25
C HIS A 272 -12.41 -6.40 -11.04
N LEU A 273 -12.65 -7.01 -9.88
CA LEU A 273 -11.88 -6.76 -8.65
C LEU A 273 -10.61 -7.62 -8.59
N ALA A 274 -10.74 -8.89 -8.95
CA ALA A 274 -9.63 -9.80 -9.18
C ALA A 274 -10.03 -10.94 -10.13
N ARG A 275 -9.08 -11.40 -10.95
CA ARG A 275 -9.09 -12.78 -11.45
C ARG A 275 -8.86 -13.73 -10.27
N VAL A 276 -9.81 -14.64 -10.04
CA VAL A 276 -9.71 -15.68 -9.01
C VAL A 276 -9.26 -16.99 -9.66
N PRO A 277 -8.23 -17.67 -9.14
CA PRO A 277 -7.80 -18.97 -9.62
C PRO A 277 -8.77 -20.08 -9.20
N ALA A 278 -8.74 -21.20 -9.92
CA ALA A 278 -9.28 -22.46 -9.44
C ALA A 278 -8.44 -23.02 -8.27
N HIS A 279 -8.96 -24.06 -7.62
CA HIS A 279 -8.16 -24.85 -6.68
C HIS A 279 -6.98 -25.50 -7.40
N ALA A 280 -5.94 -25.82 -6.64
CA ALA A 280 -4.78 -26.54 -7.15
C ALA A 280 -4.25 -27.55 -6.14
N VAL A 281 -3.73 -28.65 -6.66
CA VAL A 281 -2.91 -29.61 -5.91
C VAL A 281 -1.58 -28.93 -5.58
N VAL A 282 -1.28 -28.79 -4.29
CA VAL A 282 0.02 -28.30 -3.81
C VAL A 282 0.90 -29.44 -3.32
N VAL A 283 2.21 -29.23 -3.42
CA VAL A 283 3.27 -30.13 -2.90
C VAL A 283 4.44 -29.29 -2.38
N ARG A 284 5.42 -29.91 -1.70
CA ARG A 284 6.66 -29.20 -1.33
C ARG A 284 7.47 -28.77 -2.56
N ALA A 285 8.33 -27.78 -2.39
CA ALA A 285 9.22 -27.28 -3.44
C ALA A 285 10.12 -28.36 -4.09
N ASP A 286 10.57 -29.36 -3.31
CA ASP A 286 11.40 -30.49 -3.76
C ASP A 286 10.64 -31.59 -4.52
N THR A 287 9.31 -31.71 -4.34
CA THR A 287 8.49 -32.74 -4.98
C THR A 287 8.35 -32.52 -6.50
N ASP A 288 8.42 -33.57 -7.31
CA ASP A 288 8.19 -33.49 -8.75
C ASP A 288 6.69 -33.31 -9.08
N GLY A 289 6.31 -32.09 -9.48
CA GLY A 289 4.95 -31.79 -9.92
C GLY A 289 4.52 -32.51 -11.22
N GLY A 290 5.48 -32.89 -12.06
CA GLY A 290 5.23 -33.66 -13.28
C GLY A 290 4.84 -35.11 -13.01
N LEU A 291 5.37 -35.71 -11.93
CA LEU A 291 4.96 -37.02 -11.42
C LEU A 291 3.50 -36.99 -10.93
N ILE A 292 3.15 -35.98 -10.12
CA ILE A 292 1.78 -35.77 -9.62
C ILE A 292 0.80 -35.55 -10.78
N PHE A 293 1.16 -34.69 -11.75
CA PHE A 293 0.32 -34.48 -12.93
C PHE A 293 0.12 -35.77 -13.73
N ARG A 294 1.16 -36.59 -13.94
CA ARG A 294 1.00 -37.86 -14.68
C ARG A 294 0.04 -38.82 -13.99
N LEU A 295 0.21 -39.01 -12.68
CA LEU A 295 -0.67 -39.85 -11.86
C LEU A 295 -2.14 -39.44 -12.00
N LEU A 296 -2.42 -38.15 -11.82
CA LEU A 296 -3.78 -37.61 -11.89
C LEU A 296 -4.34 -37.57 -13.33
N ASN A 297 -3.49 -37.38 -14.33
CA ASN A 297 -3.91 -37.34 -15.74
C ASN A 297 -4.22 -38.75 -16.31
N GLU A 298 -3.48 -39.78 -15.88
CA GLU A 298 -3.84 -41.17 -16.18
C GLU A 298 -5.16 -41.55 -15.48
N GLY A 299 -5.33 -41.12 -14.23
CA GLY A 299 -6.59 -41.26 -13.48
C GLY A 299 -7.79 -40.61 -14.18
N GLN A 300 -7.73 -39.30 -14.46
CA GLN A 300 -8.88 -38.58 -15.03
C GLN A 300 -9.31 -39.15 -16.40
N ARG A 301 -8.35 -39.60 -17.21
CA ARG A 301 -8.62 -40.18 -18.54
C ARG A 301 -9.30 -41.55 -18.50
N LEU A 302 -9.38 -42.19 -17.33
CA LEU A 302 -10.06 -43.47 -17.12
C LEU A 302 -11.30 -43.34 -16.23
N PHE A 303 -11.37 -42.32 -15.37
CA PHE A 303 -12.35 -42.21 -14.28
C PHE A 303 -13.21 -40.93 -14.31
N THR A 304 -13.50 -40.40 -15.52
CA THR A 304 -14.40 -39.23 -15.75
C THR A 304 -15.60 -39.53 -16.66
N HIS A 305 -15.73 -40.76 -17.17
CA HIS A 305 -16.87 -41.17 -17.98
C HIS A 305 -17.92 -41.85 -17.11
N GLU A 306 -19.22 -41.58 -17.31
CA GLU A 306 -20.31 -42.11 -16.45
C GLU A 306 -20.30 -43.65 -16.25
N ALA A 307 -19.70 -44.39 -17.19
CA ALA A 307 -19.57 -45.84 -17.15
C ALA A 307 -18.28 -46.38 -16.48
N SER A 308 -17.40 -45.53 -15.94
CA SER A 308 -16.17 -45.98 -15.25
C SER A 308 -16.44 -46.51 -13.84
N SER A 309 -15.64 -47.50 -13.41
CA SER A 309 -15.78 -48.18 -12.10
C SER A 309 -15.55 -47.27 -10.89
N PHE A 310 -14.95 -46.10 -11.10
CA PHE A 310 -14.77 -45.03 -10.14
C PHE A 310 -15.05 -43.69 -10.84
N GLN A 311 -15.53 -42.69 -10.09
CA GLN A 311 -15.79 -41.33 -10.57
C GLN A 311 -14.91 -40.35 -9.81
N MET A 312 -13.89 -39.79 -10.48
CA MET A 312 -12.82 -39.04 -9.83
C MET A 312 -13.31 -37.73 -9.19
N PHE A 313 -14.15 -36.98 -9.90
CA PHE A 313 -14.63 -35.68 -9.44
C PHE A 313 -15.92 -35.76 -8.61
N SER A 314 -16.86 -36.66 -8.95
CA SER A 314 -18.09 -36.83 -8.14
C SER A 314 -17.79 -37.28 -6.71
N SER A 315 -18.53 -36.76 -5.74
CA SER A 315 -18.46 -37.17 -4.33
C SER A 315 -19.75 -37.81 -3.81
N GLU A 316 -20.75 -37.97 -4.68
CA GLU A 316 -22.14 -38.32 -4.30
C GLU A 316 -22.26 -39.67 -3.56
N ALA A 317 -21.48 -40.68 -3.97
CA ALA A 317 -21.44 -42.00 -3.33
C ALA A 317 -21.00 -41.97 -1.85
N TYR A 318 -20.39 -40.87 -1.40
CA TYR A 318 -19.82 -40.69 -0.05
C TYR A 318 -20.69 -39.80 0.85
N GLY A 319 -21.88 -39.39 0.39
CA GLY A 319 -22.81 -38.56 1.18
C GLY A 319 -22.35 -37.12 1.43
N GLN A 320 -21.28 -36.66 0.78
CA GLN A 320 -20.72 -35.31 0.90
C GLN A 320 -20.37 -34.72 -0.48
N LYS A 321 -19.75 -33.54 -0.50
CA LYS A 321 -19.45 -32.77 -1.73
C LYS A 321 -18.05 -32.18 -1.69
N ASN A 322 -17.38 -32.20 -2.84
CA ASN A 322 -16.02 -31.69 -3.09
C ASN A 322 -14.91 -32.44 -2.32
N LEU A 323 -15.00 -33.76 -2.23
CA LEU A 323 -13.98 -34.61 -1.60
C LEU A 323 -12.81 -34.82 -2.58
N LEU A 324 -11.58 -34.54 -2.15
CA LEU A 324 -10.30 -34.54 -2.90
C LEU A 324 -10.19 -33.48 -4.02
N PHE A 325 -11.28 -33.27 -4.75
CA PHE A 325 -11.45 -32.34 -5.87
C PHE A 325 -12.88 -31.79 -5.81
N LYS A 326 -13.16 -30.67 -6.48
CA LYS A 326 -14.55 -30.22 -6.62
C LYS A 326 -15.38 -31.17 -7.47
N ASP A 327 -16.65 -31.34 -7.09
CA ASP A 327 -17.66 -32.02 -7.91
C ASP A 327 -17.89 -31.28 -9.26
N SER A 328 -17.52 -30.00 -9.34
CA SER A 328 -17.58 -29.18 -10.57
C SER A 328 -16.31 -29.23 -11.43
N THR A 329 -15.31 -30.05 -11.08
CA THR A 329 -14.09 -30.20 -11.89
C THR A 329 -14.38 -31.01 -13.14
N THR A 330 -13.92 -30.51 -14.29
CA THR A 330 -14.10 -31.14 -15.61
C THR A 330 -12.78 -31.67 -16.18
N GLU A 331 -11.66 -31.03 -15.84
CA GLU A 331 -10.30 -31.41 -16.21
C GLU A 331 -9.32 -30.96 -15.11
N LEU A 332 -8.23 -31.70 -14.95
CA LEU A 332 -7.03 -31.33 -14.21
C LEU A 332 -5.91 -31.02 -15.20
N VAL A 333 -5.27 -29.86 -15.08
CA VAL A 333 -4.24 -29.37 -16.02
C VAL A 333 -2.92 -29.04 -15.32
N PRO A 334 -1.76 -29.17 -16.01
CA PRO A 334 -0.45 -28.96 -15.39
C PRO A 334 -0.15 -27.47 -15.23
N ILE A 335 0.39 -27.08 -14.07
CA ILE A 335 0.79 -25.69 -13.82
C ILE A 335 2.24 -25.51 -14.29
N ALA A 336 2.42 -24.62 -15.28
CA ALA A 336 3.72 -24.35 -15.91
C ALA A 336 4.66 -23.57 -14.98
N THR A 337 4.18 -22.49 -14.37
CA THR A 337 4.94 -21.71 -13.37
C THR A 337 4.50 -22.15 -11.98
N GLN A 338 5.19 -23.13 -11.41
CA GLN A 338 4.86 -23.76 -10.13
C GLN A 338 5.28 -22.89 -8.93
N THR A 339 4.68 -21.70 -8.82
CA THR A 339 4.80 -20.82 -7.65
C THR A 339 3.42 -20.26 -7.30
N TYR A 340 3.16 -19.99 -6.02
CA TYR A 340 1.84 -19.55 -5.57
C TYR A 340 1.50 -18.15 -6.12
N GLU A 341 2.49 -17.28 -6.28
CA GLU A 341 2.32 -15.92 -6.79
C GLU A 341 1.89 -15.91 -8.26
N ALA A 342 2.47 -16.80 -9.08
CA ALA A 342 2.15 -16.93 -10.49
C ALA A 342 0.79 -17.62 -10.72
N TRP A 343 0.42 -18.57 -9.86
CA TRP A 343 -0.89 -19.24 -9.93
C TRP A 343 -2.02 -18.32 -9.47
N LEU A 344 -1.87 -17.67 -8.31
CA LEU A 344 -2.90 -16.81 -7.74
C LEU A 344 -3.05 -15.49 -8.51
N GLY A 345 -1.95 -14.93 -9.01
CA GLY A 345 -1.91 -13.66 -9.72
C GLY A 345 -1.98 -12.44 -8.81
N ARG A 346 -1.39 -11.32 -9.25
CA ARG A 346 -1.14 -10.13 -8.41
C ARG A 346 -2.39 -9.61 -7.70
N GLU A 347 -3.52 -9.49 -8.39
CA GLU A 347 -4.76 -8.94 -7.82
C GLU A 347 -5.26 -9.76 -6.62
N TYR A 348 -5.19 -11.09 -6.75
CA TYR A 348 -5.60 -12.00 -5.68
C TYR A 348 -4.66 -11.93 -4.49
N LEU A 349 -3.34 -11.91 -4.73
CA LEU A 349 -2.32 -11.74 -3.68
C LEU A 349 -2.52 -10.42 -2.91
N HIS A 350 -2.79 -9.33 -3.62
CA HIS A 350 -3.05 -8.02 -3.04
C HIS A 350 -4.29 -8.05 -2.13
N ALA A 351 -5.41 -8.61 -2.61
CA ALA A 351 -6.62 -8.76 -1.79
C ALA A 351 -6.40 -9.67 -0.57
N MET A 352 -5.75 -10.83 -0.74
CA MET A 352 -5.45 -11.73 0.38
C MET A 352 -4.51 -11.08 1.42
N LYS A 353 -3.56 -10.23 0.99
CA LYS A 353 -2.70 -9.45 1.90
C LYS A 353 -3.50 -8.43 2.74
N GLY A 354 -4.54 -7.82 2.15
CA GLY A 354 -5.45 -6.92 2.87
C GLY A 354 -6.41 -7.63 3.83
N LEU A 355 -6.77 -8.89 3.54
CA LEU A 355 -7.71 -9.69 4.32
C LEU A 355 -7.04 -10.46 5.48
N LEU A 356 -5.88 -11.08 5.24
CA LEU A 356 -5.26 -12.03 6.16
C LEU A 356 -4.38 -11.32 7.18
N CYS A 357 -5.01 -10.95 8.29
CA CYS A 357 -4.37 -10.38 9.45
C CYS A 357 -4.75 -11.18 10.72
N ASP A 358 -3.88 -12.10 11.15
CA ASP A 358 -4.08 -12.90 12.36
C ASP A 358 -3.99 -12.00 13.61
N PRO A 359 -5.07 -11.85 14.42
CA PRO A 359 -5.04 -11.03 15.63
C PRO A 359 -4.02 -11.51 16.66
N ASN A 360 -3.73 -12.82 16.70
CA ASN A 360 -2.83 -13.45 17.67
C ASN A 360 -1.35 -13.24 17.31
N ARG A 361 -1.06 -12.88 16.05
CA ARG A 361 0.28 -12.52 15.57
C ARG A 361 0.51 -11.00 15.52
N MET A 362 -0.47 -10.17 15.87
CA MET A 362 -0.26 -8.73 15.97
C MET A 362 0.68 -8.41 17.14
N PRO A 363 1.75 -7.63 16.94
CA PRO A 363 2.54 -7.08 18.04
C PRO A 363 1.65 -6.24 18.97
N HIS A 364 1.67 -6.51 20.28
CA HIS A 364 0.90 -5.72 21.24
C HIS A 364 1.25 -4.22 21.22
N TYR A 365 2.49 -3.90 20.83
CA TYR A 365 3.02 -2.55 20.75
C TYR A 365 3.51 -2.22 19.34
N LEU A 366 3.30 -0.97 18.93
CA LEU A 366 3.94 -0.33 17.79
C LEU A 366 4.98 0.66 18.32
N ARG A 367 6.27 0.34 18.16
CA ARG A 367 7.37 1.19 18.62
C ARG A 367 7.64 2.29 17.59
N TRP A 368 7.26 3.51 17.93
CA TRP A 368 7.45 4.72 17.14
C TRP A 368 8.82 5.35 17.44
N CYS A 369 9.60 5.66 16.40
CA CYS A 369 10.87 6.36 16.56
C CYS A 369 10.66 7.84 16.84
N VAL A 370 11.46 8.41 17.74
CA VAL A 370 11.45 9.86 18.05
C VAL A 370 12.87 10.42 18.09
N LEU A 371 13.07 11.62 17.54
CA LEU A 371 14.41 12.22 17.33
C LEU A 371 14.74 13.31 18.36
N SER A 372 13.76 13.76 19.12
CA SER A 372 13.89 14.90 20.04
C SER A 372 13.08 14.75 21.33
N THR A 373 13.47 15.47 22.39
CA THR A 373 12.73 15.48 23.67
C THR A 373 11.28 15.96 23.54
N PRO A 374 10.95 17.00 22.74
CA PRO A 374 9.55 17.37 22.46
C PRO A 374 8.76 16.26 21.75
N GLU A 375 9.37 15.47 20.87
CA GLU A 375 8.71 14.31 20.26
C GLU A 375 8.49 13.16 21.25
N ILE A 376 9.45 12.90 22.15
CA ILE A 376 9.24 11.93 23.25
C ILE A 376 7.99 12.34 24.07
N GLN A 377 7.80 13.63 24.32
CA GLN A 377 6.63 14.16 25.02
C GLN A 377 5.33 14.01 24.20
N LYS A 378 5.30 14.48 22.94
CA LYS A 378 4.13 14.36 22.06
C LYS A 378 3.73 12.89 21.82
N CYS A 379 4.71 12.00 21.68
CA CYS A 379 4.49 10.56 21.52
C CYS A 379 3.97 9.91 22.81
N GLY A 380 4.47 10.31 23.98
CA GLY A 380 3.95 9.86 25.27
C GLY A 380 2.49 10.24 25.47
N ASP A 381 2.13 11.49 25.15
CA ASP A 381 0.73 11.95 25.18
C ASP A 381 -0.14 11.22 24.15
N MET A 382 0.39 10.97 22.93
CA MET A 382 -0.27 10.20 21.87
C MET A 382 -0.60 8.78 22.35
N ALA A 383 0.37 8.08 22.97
CA ALA A 383 0.19 6.74 23.51
C ALA A 383 -0.90 6.71 24.60
N VAL A 384 -0.90 7.68 25.51
CA VAL A 384 -1.93 7.81 26.56
C VAL A 384 -3.30 8.12 25.96
N ALA A 385 -3.38 8.99 24.94
CA ALA A 385 -4.64 9.32 24.27
C ALA A 385 -5.23 8.12 23.52
N PHE A 386 -4.41 7.38 22.76
CA PHE A 386 -4.82 6.22 21.99
C PHE A 386 -5.25 5.05 22.91
N SER A 387 -4.47 4.79 23.97
CA SER A 387 -4.77 3.75 24.98
C SER A 387 -6.09 4.02 25.72
N ARG A 388 -6.37 5.28 26.09
CA ARG A 388 -7.67 5.67 26.69
C ARG A 388 -8.87 5.38 25.79
N GLN A 389 -8.70 5.54 24.46
CA GLN A 389 -9.72 5.22 23.46
C GLN A 389 -9.69 3.75 23.01
N ARG A 390 -8.87 2.90 23.66
CA ARG A 390 -8.71 1.46 23.39
C ARG A 390 -8.23 1.13 21.97
N LEU A 391 -7.57 2.08 21.30
CA LEU A 391 -6.99 1.84 19.98
C LEU A 391 -5.84 0.81 20.08
N LYS A 392 -5.66 -0.01 19.04
CA LYS A 392 -4.67 -1.10 18.99
C LYS A 392 -3.95 -1.17 17.64
N PRO A 393 -2.64 -1.47 17.60
CA PRO A 393 -1.74 -1.75 18.73
C PRO A 393 -1.45 -0.52 19.62
N GLU A 394 -0.86 -0.72 20.80
CA GLU A 394 -0.50 0.39 21.69
C GLU A 394 0.81 1.05 21.25
N ILE A 395 0.89 2.39 21.30
CA ILE A 395 2.12 3.12 20.95
C ILE A 395 3.16 2.97 22.08
N GLN A 396 4.41 2.69 21.70
CA GLN A 396 5.59 2.89 22.54
C GLN A 396 6.55 3.86 21.84
N CYS A 397 7.26 4.69 22.60
CA CYS A 397 8.14 5.73 22.06
C CYS A 397 9.60 5.35 22.31
N VAL A 398 10.40 5.24 21.25
CA VAL A 398 11.81 4.85 21.33
C VAL A 398 12.68 5.92 20.68
N SER A 399 13.62 6.49 21.43
CA SER A 399 14.45 7.58 20.96
C SER A 399 15.66 7.11 20.15
N ALA A 400 15.98 7.84 19.08
CA ALA A 400 17.16 7.65 18.25
C ALA A 400 17.92 8.97 18.05
N GLN A 401 19.18 8.88 17.61
CA GLN A 401 20.06 10.05 17.45
C GLN A 401 19.89 10.78 16.11
N SER A 402 19.28 10.12 15.12
CA SER A 402 19.05 10.65 13.76
C SER A 402 18.03 9.80 13.02
N SER A 403 17.46 10.32 11.92
CA SER A 403 16.59 9.56 11.00
C SER A 403 17.27 8.27 10.51
N GLN A 404 18.57 8.33 10.22
CA GLN A 404 19.37 7.15 9.85
C GLN A 404 19.40 6.11 10.97
N HIS A 405 19.59 6.54 12.22
CA HIS A 405 19.58 5.60 13.33
C HIS A 405 18.18 5.01 13.60
N CYS A 406 17.09 5.74 13.33
CA CYS A 406 15.75 5.13 13.28
C CYS A 406 15.68 4.02 12.23
N MET A 407 16.15 4.26 11.00
CA MET A 407 16.12 3.25 9.92
C MET A 407 16.92 1.99 10.29
N GLU A 408 18.11 2.16 10.88
CA GLU A 408 18.94 1.07 11.43
C GLU A 408 18.19 0.27 12.49
N GLN A 409 17.58 0.93 13.47
CA GLN A 409 16.86 0.25 14.56
C GLN A 409 15.52 -0.37 14.12
N ILE A 410 14.88 0.14 13.06
CA ILE A 410 13.70 -0.48 12.46
C ILE A 410 14.08 -1.74 11.70
N GLN A 411 15.14 -1.70 10.87
CA GLN A 411 15.65 -2.90 10.18
C GLN A 411 16.08 -3.98 11.19
N ALA A 412 16.73 -3.57 12.28
CA ALA A 412 17.17 -4.48 13.36
C ALA A 412 16.02 -5.03 14.25
N GLY A 413 14.76 -4.64 14.03
CA GLY A 413 13.62 -5.14 14.81
C GLY A 413 13.44 -4.48 16.19
N ASN A 414 14.20 -3.44 16.52
CA ASN A 414 14.16 -2.73 17.81
C ASN A 414 13.12 -1.61 17.86
N ILE A 415 12.77 -1.05 16.71
CA ILE A 415 11.71 -0.02 16.50
C ILE A 415 10.82 -0.54 15.35
N ASP A 416 9.60 -0.02 15.17
CA ASP A 416 8.66 -0.52 14.15
C ASP A 416 8.26 0.51 13.09
N ALA A 417 8.17 1.79 13.45
CA ALA A 417 7.70 2.87 12.57
C ALA A 417 8.42 4.21 12.80
N VAL A 418 8.55 5.02 11.74
CA VAL A 418 9.00 6.41 11.79
C VAL A 418 8.45 7.20 10.60
N THR A 419 8.07 8.46 10.79
CA THR A 419 7.67 9.38 9.71
C THR A 419 8.91 9.99 9.05
N LEU A 420 9.05 9.87 7.73
CA LEU A 420 10.21 10.35 6.96
C LEU A 420 9.79 11.21 5.77
N ARG A 421 10.63 12.20 5.44
CA ARG A 421 10.58 13.05 4.24
C ARG A 421 11.21 12.35 3.03
N GLY A 422 10.94 12.82 1.81
CA GLY A 422 11.28 12.13 0.55
C GLY A 422 12.70 11.55 0.41
N GLU A 423 13.73 12.30 0.78
CA GLU A 423 15.14 11.83 0.72
C GLU A 423 15.46 10.72 1.75
N ASP A 424 14.84 10.80 2.94
CA ASP A 424 14.96 9.79 3.99
C ASP A 424 14.11 8.55 3.64
N VAL A 425 12.93 8.73 3.02
CA VAL A 425 12.10 7.64 2.46
C VAL A 425 12.87 6.86 1.40
N TYR A 426 13.53 7.54 0.46
CA TYR A 426 14.39 6.88 -0.53
C TYR A 426 15.51 6.06 0.13
N THR A 427 16.19 6.65 1.11
CA THR A 427 17.28 5.99 1.86
C THR A 427 16.76 4.76 2.62
N SER A 428 15.59 4.88 3.27
CA SER A 428 14.95 3.81 4.02
C SER A 428 14.63 2.59 3.15
N GLY A 429 14.11 2.81 1.95
CA GLY A 429 13.76 1.73 1.03
C GLY A 429 14.97 1.12 0.34
N LYS A 430 15.91 1.95 -0.13
CA LYS A 430 17.07 1.48 -0.90
C LYS A 430 18.19 0.86 -0.06
N VAL A 431 18.41 1.34 1.17
CA VAL A 431 19.50 0.87 2.05
C VAL A 431 18.99 -0.09 3.12
N TYR A 432 17.82 0.19 3.70
CA TYR A 432 17.30 -0.54 4.86
C TYR A 432 16.12 -1.49 4.52
N GLY A 433 15.63 -1.47 3.28
CA GLY A 433 14.53 -2.32 2.81
C GLY A 433 13.15 -1.95 3.34
N LEU A 434 12.97 -0.73 3.88
CA LEU A 434 11.71 -0.31 4.49
C LEU A 434 10.65 0.09 3.45
N VAL A 435 9.37 -0.08 3.83
CA VAL A 435 8.20 0.18 2.99
C VAL A 435 7.27 1.22 3.62
N PRO A 436 6.55 2.03 2.84
CA PRO A 436 5.58 2.98 3.37
C PRO A 436 4.31 2.27 3.85
N ALA A 437 3.80 2.67 5.01
CA ALA A 437 2.55 2.17 5.60
C ALA A 437 1.39 3.16 5.48
N ALA A 438 1.68 4.43 5.64
CA ALA A 438 0.75 5.56 5.51
C ALA A 438 1.52 6.81 5.05
N GLY A 439 0.84 7.80 4.49
CA GLY A 439 1.41 9.10 4.10
C GLY A 439 0.72 10.28 4.77
N GLU A 440 1.39 11.42 4.80
CA GLU A 440 0.76 12.70 5.16
C GLU A 440 0.01 13.30 3.95
N LEU A 441 -1.23 13.74 4.17
CA LEU A 441 -2.00 14.57 3.24
C LEU A 441 -2.13 15.98 3.81
N TYR A 442 -1.71 16.95 3.01
CA TYR A 442 -1.79 18.38 3.28
C TYR A 442 -3.00 19.00 2.57
N ALA A 443 -3.30 20.27 2.82
CA ALA A 443 -4.34 20.99 2.08
C ALA A 443 -3.98 21.15 0.58
N GLU A 444 -4.98 21.23 -0.31
CA GLU A 444 -4.79 21.67 -1.70
C GLU A 444 -4.25 23.14 -1.77
N GLU A 445 -4.48 23.89 -0.69
CA GLU A 445 -3.92 25.22 -0.43
C GLU A 445 -2.51 25.16 0.18
N ASP A 446 -2.09 24.06 0.83
CA ASP A 446 -0.73 23.88 1.33
C ASP A 446 0.20 23.32 0.26
N ARG A 447 0.52 24.20 -0.68
CA ARG A 447 1.59 23.98 -1.66
C ARG A 447 3.01 24.14 -1.05
N SER A 448 3.16 24.18 0.27
CA SER A 448 4.48 24.22 0.92
C SER A 448 5.03 22.81 1.19
N SER A 449 4.16 21.82 1.42
CA SER A 449 4.53 20.47 1.87
C SER A 449 4.52 19.40 0.78
N SER A 450 3.61 19.49 -0.20
CA SER A 450 3.66 18.72 -1.46
C SER A 450 3.48 19.68 -2.62
N TYR A 451 4.41 19.67 -3.58
CA TYR A 451 4.41 20.63 -4.68
C TYR A 451 5.21 20.17 -5.89
N PHE A 452 4.78 20.60 -7.07
CA PHE A 452 5.50 20.42 -8.31
C PHE A 452 6.65 21.43 -8.45
N VAL A 453 7.83 20.94 -8.84
CA VAL A 453 9.01 21.72 -9.21
C VAL A 453 8.96 22.01 -10.71
N VAL A 454 9.11 23.28 -11.11
CA VAL A 454 8.96 23.69 -12.51
C VAL A 454 10.13 24.54 -13.01
N ALA A 455 10.41 24.44 -14.30
CA ALA A 455 11.34 25.31 -15.02
C ALA A 455 10.56 26.39 -15.76
N VAL A 456 10.49 27.58 -15.17
CA VAL A 456 9.75 28.73 -15.71
C VAL A 456 10.63 29.52 -16.69
N VAL A 457 10.06 29.91 -17.82
CA VAL A 457 10.68 30.75 -18.85
C VAL A 457 9.71 31.83 -19.31
N LYS A 458 10.23 32.89 -19.95
CA LYS A 458 9.37 33.89 -20.60
C LYS A 458 8.73 33.32 -21.87
N ARG A 459 7.53 33.84 -22.18
CA ARG A 459 6.74 33.50 -23.38
C ARG A 459 7.17 34.32 -24.59
N ASP A 460 8.41 34.11 -25.03
CA ASP A 460 8.97 34.74 -26.23
C ASP A 460 9.13 33.70 -27.35
N SER A 461 8.39 33.89 -28.45
CA SER A 461 8.44 33.01 -29.63
C SER A 461 9.66 33.26 -30.54
N SER A 462 10.37 34.38 -30.36
CA SER A 462 11.60 34.71 -31.10
C SER A 462 12.87 34.12 -30.47
N TYR A 463 12.81 33.80 -29.17
CA TYR A 463 13.89 33.18 -28.40
C TYR A 463 13.40 31.94 -27.63
N ALA A 464 12.50 31.16 -28.24
CA ALA A 464 12.02 29.90 -27.66
C ALA A 464 13.15 28.85 -27.56
N PHE A 465 13.13 28.06 -26.49
CA PHE A 465 14.00 26.91 -26.27
C PHE A 465 13.30 25.87 -25.38
N THR A 466 13.82 24.65 -25.38
CA THR A 466 13.33 23.49 -24.62
C THR A 466 14.23 23.17 -23.42
N LEU A 467 13.82 22.22 -22.57
CA LEU A 467 14.59 21.77 -21.41
C LEU A 467 15.97 21.19 -21.79
N ASP A 468 16.06 20.59 -22.97
CA ASP A 468 17.28 19.94 -23.48
C ASP A 468 18.28 20.96 -24.07
N GLU A 469 17.83 22.20 -24.33
CA GLU A 469 18.60 23.30 -24.92
C GLU A 469 19.11 24.32 -23.87
N LEU A 470 19.11 23.92 -22.59
CA LEU A 470 19.53 24.78 -21.47
C LEU A 470 21.03 25.09 -21.42
N ARG A 471 21.87 24.37 -22.18
CA ARG A 471 23.33 24.56 -22.19
C ARG A 471 23.68 25.96 -22.73
N GLY A 472 24.47 26.71 -21.96
CA GLY A 472 24.87 28.08 -22.28
C GLY A 472 23.81 29.15 -22.01
N LYS A 473 22.62 28.76 -21.53
CA LYS A 473 21.61 29.71 -21.02
C LYS A 473 22.04 30.28 -19.66
N ARG A 474 21.28 31.28 -19.20
CA ARG A 474 21.42 31.91 -17.89
C ARG A 474 20.35 31.38 -16.93
N SER A 475 20.69 31.02 -15.70
CA SER A 475 19.75 30.34 -14.79
C SER A 475 19.57 30.99 -13.42
N CYS A 476 18.33 31.01 -12.93
CA CYS A 476 17.95 31.53 -11.62
C CYS A 476 17.51 30.38 -10.71
N HIS A 477 18.12 30.28 -9.52
CA HIS A 477 17.92 29.19 -8.57
C HIS A 477 17.60 29.77 -7.18
N ALA A 478 16.60 29.22 -6.49
CA ALA A 478 16.17 29.73 -5.18
C ALA A 478 17.28 29.72 -4.09
N GLY A 479 18.22 28.78 -4.19
CA GLY A 479 19.37 28.64 -3.28
C GLY A 479 20.05 27.29 -3.46
N PHE A 480 21.32 27.20 -3.07
CA PHE A 480 22.05 25.93 -3.04
C PHE A 480 21.43 24.97 -2.00
N GLY A 481 21.11 23.73 -2.41
CA GLY A 481 20.39 22.76 -1.57
C GLY A 481 18.89 23.07 -1.37
N SER A 482 18.29 23.83 -2.29
CA SER A 482 16.83 23.96 -2.38
C SER A 482 16.27 22.80 -3.22
N PRO A 483 15.27 22.03 -2.73
CA PRO A 483 14.69 20.93 -3.51
C PRO A 483 14.11 21.39 -4.85
N ALA A 484 13.42 22.53 -4.88
CA ALA A 484 12.88 23.13 -6.09
C ALA A 484 13.94 23.87 -6.92
N GLY A 485 14.79 24.65 -6.24
CA GLY A 485 15.74 25.53 -6.89
C GLY A 485 17.03 24.87 -7.37
N TRP A 486 17.41 23.72 -6.82
CA TRP A 486 18.73 23.12 -7.03
C TRP A 486 18.68 21.60 -7.20
N ASP A 487 18.20 20.84 -6.21
CA ASP A 487 18.41 19.39 -6.18
C ASP A 487 17.64 18.65 -7.27
N VAL A 488 16.35 18.94 -7.46
CA VAL A 488 15.56 18.34 -8.56
C VAL A 488 16.06 18.81 -9.94
N PRO A 489 16.25 20.11 -10.22
CA PRO A 489 16.76 20.57 -11.52
C PRO A 489 18.14 20.02 -11.90
N VAL A 490 19.11 20.11 -10.99
CA VAL A 490 20.49 19.65 -11.26
C VAL A 490 20.52 18.12 -11.38
N GLY A 491 19.83 17.43 -10.47
CA GLY A 491 19.67 15.98 -10.52
C GLY A 491 19.08 15.48 -11.84
N ALA A 492 17.95 16.06 -12.28
CA ALA A 492 17.31 15.69 -13.54
C ALA A 492 18.21 15.95 -14.76
N LEU A 493 18.98 17.06 -14.77
CA LEU A 493 19.94 17.38 -15.84
C LEU A 493 21.18 16.47 -15.84
N ILE A 494 21.60 15.95 -14.69
CA ILE A 494 22.67 14.92 -14.59
C ILE A 494 22.13 13.57 -15.08
N GLN A 495 20.95 13.13 -14.61
CA GLN A 495 20.36 11.84 -14.95
C GLN A 495 20.00 11.74 -16.44
N ARG A 496 19.55 12.85 -17.07
CA ARG A 496 19.36 12.95 -18.53
C ARG A 496 20.68 13.09 -19.31
N GLY A 497 21.82 13.19 -18.61
CA GLY A 497 23.15 13.23 -19.20
C GLY A 497 23.51 14.55 -19.88
N PHE A 498 22.85 15.67 -19.55
CA PHE A 498 23.18 17.01 -20.07
C PHE A 498 24.32 17.66 -19.29
N ILE A 499 24.30 17.51 -17.97
CA ILE A 499 25.39 17.81 -17.05
C ILE A 499 26.13 16.50 -16.78
N ARG A 500 27.46 16.52 -16.81
CA ARG A 500 28.30 15.32 -16.58
C ARG A 500 29.45 15.70 -15.66
N PRO A 501 29.27 15.61 -14.33
CA PRO A 501 30.32 15.94 -13.39
C PRO A 501 31.52 15.01 -13.54
N GLU A 502 32.71 15.60 -13.67
CA GLU A 502 33.96 14.87 -13.47
C GLU A 502 34.34 14.90 -11.99
N HIS A 503 34.91 13.81 -11.47
CA HIS A 503 35.41 13.71 -10.10
C HIS A 503 34.40 14.14 -9.01
N CYS A 504 33.09 13.96 -9.27
CA CYS A 504 32.00 14.32 -8.38
C CYS A 504 31.79 15.83 -8.14
N ASP A 505 32.46 16.70 -8.92
CA ASP A 505 32.31 18.16 -8.80
C ASP A 505 31.06 18.67 -9.54
N ILE A 506 29.90 18.46 -8.91
CA ILE A 506 28.61 18.97 -9.39
C ILE A 506 28.61 20.49 -9.51
N LEU A 507 29.28 21.22 -8.60
CA LEU A 507 29.32 22.68 -8.60
C LEU A 507 30.01 23.19 -9.86
N THR A 508 31.22 22.72 -10.16
CA THR A 508 31.94 23.09 -11.38
C THR A 508 31.15 22.68 -12.62
N ALA A 509 30.60 21.46 -12.66
CA ALA A 509 29.86 20.96 -13.83
C ALA A 509 28.58 21.75 -14.16
N VAL A 510 27.84 22.21 -13.14
CA VAL A 510 26.71 23.15 -13.33
C VAL A 510 27.21 24.52 -13.78
N SER A 511 28.33 24.99 -13.20
CA SER A 511 28.93 26.30 -13.48
C SER A 511 29.52 26.46 -14.89
N GLU A 512 29.80 25.34 -15.57
CA GLU A 512 30.22 25.24 -16.97
C GLU A 512 29.05 24.93 -17.93
N PHE A 513 27.94 24.41 -17.41
CA PHE A 513 26.75 24.11 -18.20
C PHE A 513 25.91 25.36 -18.47
N PHE A 514 25.69 26.19 -17.45
CA PHE A 514 25.07 27.51 -17.59
C PHE A 514 26.16 28.58 -17.78
N ASN A 515 25.92 29.56 -18.63
CA ASN A 515 26.90 30.64 -18.91
C ASN A 515 27.05 31.60 -17.72
N ALA A 516 25.97 31.80 -16.97
CA ALA A 516 25.93 32.54 -15.72
C ALA A 516 24.68 32.11 -14.94
N SER A 517 24.74 32.13 -13.62
CA SER A 517 23.60 31.82 -12.75
C SER A 517 23.49 32.77 -11.57
N CYS A 518 22.36 32.75 -10.88
CA CYS A 518 22.29 33.10 -9.46
C CYS A 518 21.89 31.86 -8.66
N VAL A 519 22.77 31.43 -7.77
CA VAL A 519 22.57 30.32 -6.82
C VAL A 519 23.07 30.78 -5.45
N PRO A 520 22.23 31.45 -4.64
CA PRO A 520 22.68 32.00 -3.36
C PRO A 520 23.08 30.89 -2.37
N VAL A 521 24.10 31.16 -1.55
CA VAL A 521 24.73 30.17 -0.67
C VAL A 521 25.26 30.80 0.62
N ASN A 522 25.26 30.03 1.72
CA ASN A 522 25.83 30.45 3.00
C ASN A 522 27.21 29.82 3.22
N ASN A 523 28.17 30.60 3.71
CA ASN A 523 29.55 30.18 3.99
C ASN A 523 30.27 29.42 2.83
N PRO A 524 30.26 29.94 1.58
CA PRO A 524 30.86 29.26 0.43
C PRO A 524 32.35 28.96 0.62
N LYS A 525 32.74 27.73 0.27
CA LYS A 525 34.13 27.29 0.10
C LYS A 525 34.29 26.78 -1.32
N ASN A 526 35.30 27.24 -2.05
CA ASN A 526 35.59 26.85 -3.44
C ASN A 526 34.38 26.97 -4.40
N TYR A 527 33.48 27.94 -4.18
CA TYR A 527 32.25 28.08 -4.95
C TYR A 527 32.51 28.78 -6.30
N PRO A 528 32.13 28.20 -7.46
CA PRO A 528 32.41 28.78 -8.77
C PRO A 528 31.75 30.15 -8.98
N SER A 529 32.49 31.11 -9.53
CA SER A 529 32.04 32.50 -9.67
C SER A 529 30.87 32.71 -10.65
N SER A 530 30.72 31.84 -11.66
CA SER A 530 29.56 31.91 -12.58
C SER A 530 28.24 31.61 -11.87
N LEU A 531 28.23 30.81 -10.79
CA LEU A 531 27.02 30.53 -10.00
C LEU A 531 26.50 31.74 -9.22
N CYS A 532 27.33 32.77 -9.01
CA CYS A 532 26.95 34.03 -8.38
C CYS A 532 26.87 35.22 -9.36
N ALA A 533 27.09 34.98 -10.66
CA ALA A 533 27.30 36.04 -11.65
C ALA A 533 26.05 36.88 -11.95
N LEU A 534 24.84 36.32 -11.75
CA LEU A 534 23.57 37.02 -11.93
C LEU A 534 22.99 37.60 -10.64
N CYS A 535 23.45 37.16 -9.46
CA CYS A 535 22.95 37.65 -8.17
C CYS A 535 23.21 39.16 -8.02
N VAL A 536 22.37 39.90 -7.28
CA VAL A 536 22.36 41.38 -7.26
C VAL A 536 22.52 42.00 -5.86
N GLY A 537 22.43 41.20 -4.81
CA GLY A 537 22.53 41.64 -3.42
C GLY A 537 21.33 42.47 -2.96
N ASP A 538 21.54 43.25 -1.90
CA ASP A 538 20.58 44.21 -1.38
C ASP A 538 20.39 45.42 -2.32
N GLU A 539 19.55 46.37 -1.94
CA GLU A 539 19.31 47.60 -2.72
C GLU A 539 20.58 48.45 -2.94
N GLN A 540 21.62 48.28 -2.12
CA GLN A 540 22.91 48.95 -2.26
C GLN A 540 23.99 48.05 -2.88
N GLY A 541 23.61 46.88 -3.41
CA GLY A 541 24.50 45.93 -4.07
C GLY A 541 25.46 45.18 -3.13
N ARG A 542 25.23 45.23 -1.81
CA ARG A 542 25.99 44.45 -0.81
C ARG A 542 25.30 43.11 -0.58
N ASN A 543 25.89 42.22 0.20
CA ASN A 543 25.31 40.89 0.51
C ASN A 543 25.02 40.01 -0.74
N ARG A 544 25.73 40.27 -1.86
CA ARG A 544 25.58 39.55 -3.13
C ARG A 544 25.83 38.05 -2.98
N CYS A 545 24.93 37.23 -3.53
CA CYS A 545 24.95 35.75 -3.51
C CYS A 545 24.84 35.11 -2.11
N VAL A 546 24.49 35.88 -1.07
CA VAL A 546 24.28 35.34 0.28
C VAL A 546 22.97 34.54 0.33
N GLY A 547 23.00 33.34 0.92
CA GLY A 547 21.86 32.43 1.05
C GLY A 547 20.80 32.85 2.07
N ASN A 548 20.34 34.11 2.03
CA ASN A 548 19.20 34.61 2.77
C ASN A 548 18.59 35.86 2.08
N SER A 549 17.49 36.38 2.61
CA SER A 549 16.69 37.48 2.02
C SER A 549 17.39 38.85 1.91
N GLN A 550 18.66 38.98 2.28
CA GLN A 550 19.47 40.15 1.90
C GLN A 550 19.83 40.14 0.39
N GLU A 551 19.89 38.96 -0.24
CA GLU A 551 20.01 38.82 -1.70
C GLU A 551 18.60 38.90 -2.31
N ARG A 552 18.34 39.89 -3.17
CA ARG A 552 17.01 40.08 -3.79
C ARG A 552 16.61 38.95 -4.74
N TYR A 553 17.57 38.12 -5.19
CA TYR A 553 17.30 36.92 -5.99
C TYR A 553 17.29 35.61 -5.18
N TYR A 554 17.19 35.66 -3.84
CA TYR A 554 17.05 34.49 -2.97
C TYR A 554 15.60 33.99 -2.81
N GLY A 555 15.44 32.68 -2.61
CA GLY A 555 14.14 32.01 -2.48
C GLY A 555 13.41 31.88 -3.81
N ASP A 556 12.27 31.19 -3.81
CA ASP A 556 11.50 30.95 -5.04
C ASP A 556 11.09 32.28 -5.72
N SER A 557 10.52 33.23 -4.98
CA SER A 557 10.16 34.55 -5.51
C SER A 557 11.36 35.35 -6.03
N GLY A 558 12.54 35.22 -5.41
CA GLY A 558 13.77 35.86 -5.88
C GLY A 558 14.34 35.22 -7.16
N ALA A 559 14.25 33.89 -7.28
CA ALA A 559 14.62 33.18 -8.50
C ALA A 559 13.66 33.52 -9.66
N PHE A 560 12.35 33.65 -9.38
CA PHE A 560 11.41 34.19 -10.37
C PHE A 560 11.73 35.65 -10.73
N ARG A 561 12.02 36.51 -9.74
CA ARG A 561 12.43 37.91 -9.95
C ARG A 561 13.66 38.04 -10.87
N CYS A 562 14.65 37.17 -10.69
CA CYS A 562 15.83 37.05 -11.54
C CYS A 562 15.50 36.76 -13.02
N LEU A 563 14.43 35.99 -13.29
CA LEU A 563 13.90 35.79 -14.65
C LEU A 563 13.16 37.03 -15.15
N VAL A 564 12.26 37.62 -14.35
CA VAL A 564 11.40 38.73 -14.84
C VAL A 564 12.19 40.02 -15.10
N GLU A 565 13.22 40.32 -14.29
CA GLU A 565 14.17 41.41 -14.52
C GLU A 565 15.16 41.13 -15.68
N ASN A 566 15.06 39.98 -16.35
CA ASN A 566 15.90 39.51 -17.46
C ASN A 566 17.36 39.19 -17.11
N ALA A 567 17.69 38.96 -15.83
CA ALA A 567 19.02 38.51 -15.42
C ALA A 567 19.29 37.06 -15.88
N GLY A 568 18.30 36.18 -15.72
CA GLY A 568 18.29 34.82 -16.27
C GLY A 568 17.43 34.64 -17.52
N ASP A 569 17.54 33.47 -18.14
CA ASP A 569 16.66 32.97 -19.22
C ASP A 569 15.64 31.94 -18.70
N VAL A 570 15.97 31.23 -17.62
CA VAL A 570 15.13 30.23 -16.93
C VAL A 570 15.19 30.41 -15.41
N ALA A 571 14.09 30.14 -14.70
CA ALA A 571 14.05 30.04 -13.24
C ALA A 571 13.54 28.67 -12.79
N PHE A 572 14.18 28.09 -11.78
CA PHE A 572 13.74 26.84 -11.15
C PHE A 572 13.10 27.15 -9.79
N VAL A 573 11.79 26.88 -9.70
CA VAL A 573 10.91 27.33 -8.60
C VAL A 573 9.76 26.34 -8.40
N LYS A 574 8.91 26.57 -7.39
CA LYS A 574 7.63 25.88 -7.24
C LYS A 574 6.61 26.34 -8.27
N HIS A 575 5.68 25.47 -8.63
CA HIS A 575 4.56 25.79 -9.54
C HIS A 575 3.68 26.97 -9.07
N THR A 576 3.60 27.25 -7.77
CA THR A 576 2.83 28.39 -7.24
C THR A 576 3.48 29.74 -7.53
N THR A 577 4.81 29.78 -7.57
CA THR A 577 5.60 31.01 -7.43
C THR A 577 5.27 32.06 -8.48
N VAL A 578 4.89 31.64 -9.68
CA VAL A 578 4.42 32.57 -10.73
C VAL A 578 3.08 33.17 -10.34
N PHE A 579 2.09 32.38 -9.90
CA PHE A 579 0.80 32.90 -9.45
C PHE A 579 0.94 33.83 -8.24
N ASP A 580 1.79 33.45 -7.27
CA ASP A 580 2.05 34.22 -6.05
C ASP A 580 2.68 35.60 -6.34
N ASN A 581 3.39 35.74 -7.47
CA ASN A 581 4.12 36.95 -7.88
C ASN A 581 3.59 37.60 -9.18
N THR A 582 2.35 37.33 -9.59
CA THR A 582 1.72 37.94 -10.78
C THR A 582 0.26 38.29 -10.51
N ASN A 583 -0.39 38.94 -11.49
CA ASN A 583 -1.82 39.26 -11.50
C ASN A 583 -2.28 40.11 -10.29
N GLY A 584 -1.36 40.87 -9.69
CA GLY A 584 -1.61 41.73 -8.53
C GLY A 584 -1.52 41.05 -7.16
N HIS A 585 -1.15 39.77 -7.07
CA HIS A 585 -0.99 39.08 -5.78
C HIS A 585 0.23 39.56 -4.99
N ASN A 586 1.31 39.96 -5.68
CA ASN A 586 2.45 40.63 -5.08
C ASN A 586 2.43 42.14 -5.44
N PRO A 587 2.28 43.05 -4.45
CA PRO A 587 2.23 44.50 -4.67
C PRO A 587 3.62 45.16 -4.81
N GLU A 588 4.73 44.42 -4.75
CA GLU A 588 6.07 45.00 -4.91
C GLU A 588 6.26 45.58 -6.34
N PRO A 589 7.01 46.69 -6.51
CA PRO A 589 7.11 47.39 -7.81
C PRO A 589 7.68 46.58 -8.99
N TRP A 590 8.36 45.46 -8.72
CA TRP A 590 8.87 44.56 -9.77
C TRP A 590 7.83 43.52 -10.23
N ALA A 591 6.79 43.29 -9.43
CA ALA A 591 5.79 42.23 -9.62
C ALA A 591 4.39 42.76 -9.98
N ALA A 592 4.04 43.98 -9.55
CA ALA A 592 2.68 44.51 -9.56
C ALA A 592 1.93 44.42 -10.91
N GLU A 593 2.62 44.63 -12.04
CA GLU A 593 2.02 44.65 -13.39
C GLU A 593 2.18 43.32 -14.17
N LEU A 594 2.87 42.33 -13.61
CA LEU A 594 3.20 41.07 -14.28
C LEU A 594 1.97 40.16 -14.44
N LYS A 595 1.92 39.37 -15.51
CA LYS A 595 0.83 38.40 -15.74
C LYS A 595 1.37 36.99 -15.95
N TRP A 596 0.76 35.98 -15.32
CA TRP A 596 1.24 34.59 -15.47
C TRP A 596 1.21 34.10 -16.92
N GLN A 597 0.32 34.64 -17.77
CA GLN A 597 0.23 34.31 -19.19
C GLN A 597 1.45 34.75 -20.03
N GLU A 598 2.34 35.59 -19.48
CA GLU A 598 3.59 36.05 -20.09
C GLU A 598 4.76 35.06 -19.85
N TYR A 599 4.47 33.93 -19.20
CA TYR A 599 5.41 32.87 -18.84
C TYR A 599 4.92 31.50 -19.33
N GLU A 600 5.86 30.58 -19.50
CA GLU A 600 5.62 29.18 -19.88
C GLU A 600 6.51 28.25 -19.05
N LEU A 601 6.15 26.96 -19.02
CA LEU A 601 6.90 25.91 -18.36
C LEU A 601 7.66 25.06 -19.40
N LEU A 602 8.89 24.64 -19.09
CA LEU A 602 9.63 23.65 -19.88
C LEU A 602 9.34 22.23 -19.37
N CYS A 603 8.84 21.36 -20.24
CA CYS A 603 8.41 20.02 -19.87
C CYS A 603 9.52 18.96 -20.14
N PRO A 604 9.65 17.90 -19.34
CA PRO A 604 10.64 16.83 -19.57
C PRO A 604 10.49 16.06 -20.89
N ASN A 605 9.33 16.14 -21.55
CA ASN A 605 9.09 15.56 -22.89
C ASN A 605 9.50 16.50 -24.05
N GLY A 606 10.15 17.64 -23.76
CA GLY A 606 10.57 18.64 -24.74
C GLY A 606 9.47 19.66 -25.12
N ALA A 607 8.24 19.48 -24.64
CA ALA A 607 7.18 20.45 -24.86
C ALA A 607 7.35 21.73 -24.03
N ARG A 608 6.53 22.73 -24.35
CA ARG A 608 6.29 23.92 -23.52
C ARG A 608 4.81 23.97 -23.17
N ALA A 609 4.48 24.35 -21.93
CA ALA A 609 3.10 24.38 -21.44
C ALA A 609 2.78 25.72 -20.77
N GLU A 610 1.49 26.00 -20.58
CA GLU A 610 1.05 27.15 -19.79
C GLU A 610 1.28 26.91 -18.29
N VAL A 611 1.46 27.98 -17.53
CA VAL A 611 1.81 27.91 -16.09
C VAL A 611 0.79 27.11 -15.27
N ASN A 612 -0.49 27.14 -15.66
CA ASN A 612 -1.59 26.37 -15.04
C ASN A 612 -1.63 24.88 -15.42
N GLN A 613 -0.72 24.39 -16.26
CA GLN A 613 -0.63 22.99 -16.68
C GLN A 613 0.51 22.25 -15.95
N PHE A 614 0.96 22.76 -14.79
CA PHE A 614 2.10 22.26 -14.03
C PHE A 614 2.01 20.76 -13.69
N GLU A 615 0.82 20.21 -13.45
CA GLU A 615 0.63 18.77 -13.16
C GLU A 615 1.11 17.88 -14.32
N ALA A 616 0.93 18.33 -15.56
CA ALA A 616 1.38 17.64 -16.77
C ALA A 616 2.75 18.14 -17.28
N CYS A 617 3.30 19.21 -16.70
CA CYS A 617 4.54 19.85 -17.11
C CYS A 617 5.34 20.35 -15.89
N ASN A 618 6.01 19.42 -15.22
CA ASN A 618 6.91 19.67 -14.10
C ASN A 618 8.18 18.81 -14.24
N LEU A 619 9.21 19.12 -13.47
CA LEU A 619 10.46 18.34 -13.42
C LEU A 619 10.35 17.15 -12.46
N ALA A 620 9.61 17.33 -11.36
CA ALA A 620 9.14 16.29 -10.46
C ALA A 620 8.08 16.88 -9.51
N GLN A 621 7.25 16.03 -8.91
CA GLN A 621 6.53 16.35 -7.68
C GLN A 621 7.44 16.07 -6.48
N ILE A 622 7.47 16.96 -5.49
CA ILE A 622 8.01 16.66 -4.17
C ILE A 622 6.99 15.79 -3.42
N PRO A 623 7.32 14.54 -3.07
CA PRO A 623 6.38 13.62 -2.44
C PRO A 623 6.15 13.98 -0.96
N SER A 624 4.93 13.75 -0.48
CA SER A 624 4.60 13.87 0.94
C SER A 624 5.44 12.94 1.82
N HIS A 625 5.55 13.28 3.11
CA HIS A 625 6.16 12.39 4.08
C HIS A 625 5.39 11.07 4.20
N ALA A 626 6.09 10.00 4.56
CA ALA A 626 5.52 8.66 4.78
C ALA A 626 5.99 8.03 6.10
N VAL A 627 5.08 7.29 6.74
CA VAL A 627 5.39 6.40 7.87
C VAL A 627 6.02 5.13 7.32
N MET A 628 7.33 4.99 7.51
CA MET A 628 8.13 3.86 7.00
C MET A 628 8.25 2.75 8.05
N VAL A 629 8.09 1.50 7.62
CA VAL A 629 8.08 0.28 8.45
C VAL A 629 8.85 -0.85 7.77
N ARG A 630 9.11 -1.96 8.49
CA ARG A 630 9.63 -3.20 7.88
C ARG A 630 8.62 -3.88 6.95
N PRO A 631 9.04 -4.63 5.91
CA PRO A 631 8.13 -5.39 5.03
C PRO A 631 7.21 -6.39 5.74
N GLU A 632 7.64 -6.94 6.87
CA GLU A 632 6.87 -7.92 7.68
C GLU A 632 5.83 -7.23 8.58
N THR A 633 5.96 -5.92 8.82
CA THR A 633 4.97 -5.15 9.60
C THR A 633 3.70 -4.97 8.77
N ASN A 634 2.55 -5.34 9.34
CA ASN A 634 1.28 -5.19 8.64
C ASN A 634 0.90 -3.70 8.48
N ILE A 635 1.11 -3.17 7.27
CA ILE A 635 0.82 -1.77 6.92
C ILE A 635 -0.65 -1.39 7.17
N PHE A 636 -1.59 -2.32 7.03
CA PHE A 636 -3.02 -2.06 7.19
C PHE A 636 -3.40 -1.86 8.65
N THR A 637 -2.71 -2.48 9.59
CA THR A 637 -2.92 -2.25 11.03
C THR A 637 -2.27 -0.96 11.50
N VAL A 638 -1.17 -0.53 10.87
CA VAL A 638 -0.54 0.78 11.10
C VAL A 638 -1.43 1.91 10.58
N PHE A 639 -1.86 1.83 9.31
CA PHE A 639 -2.81 2.80 8.76
C PHE A 639 -4.17 2.76 9.49
N GLY A 640 -4.69 1.57 9.83
CA GLY A 640 -5.94 1.42 10.57
C GLY A 640 -5.91 2.03 11.97
N LEU A 641 -4.78 1.94 12.67
CA LEU A 641 -4.56 2.66 13.93
C LEU A 641 -4.58 4.17 13.72
N LEU A 642 -3.83 4.69 12.73
CA LEU A 642 -3.77 6.11 12.42
C LEU A 642 -5.13 6.67 11.96
N ASP A 643 -5.90 5.90 11.19
CA ASP A 643 -7.20 6.33 10.70
C ASP A 643 -8.26 6.40 11.81
N LYS A 644 -8.25 5.46 12.75
CA LYS A 644 -9.14 5.50 13.92
C LYS A 644 -8.66 6.45 15.01
N ALA A 645 -7.38 6.81 15.02
CA ALA A 645 -6.86 7.90 15.82
C ALA A 645 -7.26 9.28 15.26
N GLN A 646 -7.13 9.52 13.95
CA GLN A 646 -7.44 10.83 13.37
C GLN A 646 -8.94 11.15 13.32
N ASP A 647 -9.81 10.14 13.23
CA ASP A 647 -11.26 10.29 13.43
C ASP A 647 -11.60 10.88 14.82
N LEU A 648 -10.66 10.89 15.78
CA LEU A 648 -10.78 11.48 17.13
C LEU A 648 -9.83 12.67 17.39
N PHE A 649 -8.62 12.64 16.82
CA PHE A 649 -7.50 13.53 17.18
C PHE A 649 -6.84 14.25 15.99
N GLY A 650 -7.38 14.12 14.77
CA GLY A 650 -6.83 14.74 13.57
C GLY A 650 -7.21 16.22 13.41
N ASP A 651 -8.44 16.59 13.79
CA ASP A 651 -8.91 17.98 13.76
C ASP A 651 -8.25 18.82 14.88
N ASP A 652 -7.61 19.93 14.52
CA ASP A 652 -7.00 20.88 15.45
C ASP A 652 -8.00 21.68 16.29
N HIS A 653 -9.29 21.53 16.03
CA HIS A 653 -10.36 22.06 16.87
C HIS A 653 -11.05 20.99 17.71
N ASN A 654 -10.56 19.74 17.69
CA ASN A 654 -11.11 18.66 18.51
C ASN A 654 -10.99 18.94 20.02
N THR A 655 -11.97 18.43 20.78
CA THR A 655 -12.05 18.56 22.24
C THR A 655 -11.65 17.28 22.99
N ASN A 656 -11.16 16.26 22.29
CA ASN A 656 -10.82 14.94 22.83
C ASN A 656 -9.49 14.89 23.60
N GLY A 657 -8.80 16.04 23.72
CA GLY A 657 -7.67 16.27 24.64
C GLY A 657 -6.28 16.13 24.01
N PHE A 658 -6.16 15.43 22.88
CA PHE A 658 -4.93 15.27 22.11
C PHE A 658 -5.13 15.72 20.65
N LYS A 659 -4.04 16.05 19.97
CA LYS A 659 -4.02 16.43 18.56
C LYS A 659 -2.81 15.78 17.90
N MET A 660 -2.99 15.10 16.78
CA MET A 660 -1.90 14.44 16.07
C MET A 660 -1.03 15.46 15.30
N PHE A 661 -1.67 16.42 14.66
CA PHE A 661 -1.06 17.32 13.68
C PHE A 661 -0.83 18.76 14.23
N ASP A 662 -0.76 18.92 15.56
CA ASP A 662 -0.41 20.19 16.21
C ASP A 662 0.68 19.97 17.26
N SER A 663 1.77 20.74 17.16
CA SER A 663 2.90 20.72 18.09
C SER A 663 2.92 21.89 19.08
N SER A 664 1.97 22.83 19.04
CA SER A 664 1.94 24.08 19.83
C SER A 664 1.94 23.92 21.35
N LYS A 665 1.57 22.74 21.87
CA LYS A 665 1.69 22.37 23.29
C LYS A 665 3.12 22.08 23.74
N TYR A 666 4.03 21.84 22.80
CA TYR A 666 5.39 21.35 23.03
C TYR A 666 6.41 22.41 22.60
N HIS A 667 7.66 22.26 23.06
CA HIS A 667 8.74 23.18 22.68
C HIS A 667 9.38 22.79 21.33
N GLY A 668 8.56 22.75 20.27
CA GLY A 668 8.97 22.39 18.91
C GLY A 668 7.83 22.56 17.88
N GLN A 669 8.12 22.18 16.64
CA GLN A 669 7.22 22.21 15.47
C GLN A 669 7.44 20.94 14.65
N ASP A 670 6.47 20.55 13.82
CA ASP A 670 6.52 19.36 12.95
C ASP A 670 6.91 18.05 13.69
N LEU A 671 6.46 17.91 14.96
CA LEU A 671 6.84 16.81 15.83
C LEU A 671 6.03 15.53 15.50
N LEU A 672 6.70 14.40 15.23
CA LEU A 672 6.13 13.12 14.75
C LEU A 672 5.48 13.15 13.36
N PHE A 673 4.78 14.23 13.04
CA PHE A 673 4.12 14.54 11.78
C PHE A 673 4.25 16.05 11.55
N LYS A 674 4.19 16.50 10.28
CA LYS A 674 4.14 17.94 10.00
C LYS A 674 2.87 18.56 10.58
N ASP A 675 3.00 19.78 11.11
CA ASP A 675 1.87 20.54 11.66
C ASP A 675 0.92 21.08 10.56
N ALA A 676 1.27 20.89 9.27
CA ALA A 676 0.42 21.17 8.11
C ALA A 676 -0.41 19.95 7.64
N THR A 677 -0.33 18.81 8.33
CA THR A 677 -1.03 17.58 7.95
C THR A 677 -2.52 17.70 8.28
N ILE A 678 -3.39 17.55 7.27
CA ILE A 678 -4.85 17.46 7.48
C ILE A 678 -5.27 16.02 7.80
N ARG A 679 -4.65 15.03 7.14
CA ARG A 679 -5.02 13.61 7.30
C ARG A 679 -3.82 12.70 7.05
N ALA A 680 -3.71 11.60 7.78
CA ALA A 680 -2.95 10.43 7.37
C ALA A 680 -3.75 9.65 6.31
N VAL A 681 -3.12 9.33 5.19
CA VAL A 681 -3.71 8.61 4.04
C VAL A 681 -3.10 7.23 3.84
N PRO A 682 -3.84 6.27 3.28
CA PRO A 682 -3.30 4.96 2.93
C PRO A 682 -2.36 5.09 1.72
N VAL A 683 -1.38 4.19 1.62
CA VAL A 683 -0.48 4.14 0.45
C VAL A 683 -1.18 3.66 -0.83
N GLY A 684 -2.29 2.93 -0.70
CA GLY A 684 -2.97 2.29 -1.83
C GLY A 684 -2.00 1.40 -2.62
N GLU A 685 -2.00 1.52 -3.94
CA GLU A 685 -1.09 0.74 -4.80
C GLU A 685 0.39 1.17 -4.68
N LYS A 686 0.71 2.34 -4.09
CA LYS A 686 2.07 2.87 -3.91
C LYS A 686 2.84 2.21 -2.75
N THR A 687 2.86 0.89 -2.73
CA THR A 687 3.38 0.07 -1.61
C THR A 687 4.91 -0.03 -1.52
N THR A 688 5.66 0.54 -2.47
CA THR A 688 7.13 0.63 -2.42
C THR A 688 7.60 2.07 -2.29
N TYR A 689 8.83 2.28 -1.84
CA TYR A 689 9.43 3.61 -1.79
C TYR A 689 9.53 4.27 -3.18
N LEU A 690 9.74 3.49 -4.25
CA LEU A 690 9.82 3.99 -5.62
C LEU A 690 8.45 4.51 -6.10
N ASP A 691 7.38 3.74 -5.86
CA ASP A 691 6.02 4.11 -6.25
C ASP A 691 5.46 5.27 -5.41
N TRP A 692 5.88 5.37 -4.14
CA TRP A 692 5.54 6.49 -3.27
C TRP A 692 6.15 7.80 -3.78
N LEU A 693 7.47 7.80 -3.97
CA LEU A 693 8.26 8.97 -4.36
C LEU A 693 7.99 9.42 -5.81
N GLY A 694 7.66 8.48 -6.69
CA GLY A 694 7.46 8.74 -8.12
C GLY A 694 8.77 8.71 -8.93
N PRO A 695 8.70 8.29 -10.20
CA PRO A 695 9.90 8.02 -11.01
C PRO A 695 10.76 9.26 -11.26
N ASP A 696 10.15 10.43 -11.50
CA ASP A 696 10.89 11.65 -11.83
C ASP A 696 11.68 12.22 -10.63
N TYR A 697 11.09 12.17 -9.42
CA TYR A 697 11.79 12.56 -8.19
C TYR A 697 12.95 11.59 -7.89
N VAL A 698 12.71 10.28 -8.00
CA VAL A 698 13.76 9.26 -7.86
C VAL A 698 14.87 9.46 -8.90
N ALA A 699 14.52 9.72 -10.16
CA ALA A 699 15.48 9.94 -11.23
C ALA A 699 16.37 11.17 -10.97
N ALA A 700 15.78 12.28 -10.49
CA ALA A 700 16.56 13.47 -10.12
C ALA A 700 17.46 13.20 -8.90
N LEU A 701 16.93 12.56 -7.86
CA LEU A 701 17.68 12.21 -6.66
C LEU A 701 18.83 11.23 -6.97
N GLU A 702 18.64 10.26 -7.87
CA GLU A 702 19.71 9.40 -8.39
C GLU A 702 20.72 10.15 -9.26
N GLY A 703 20.31 11.18 -10.01
CA GLY A 703 21.24 12.09 -10.68
C GLY A 703 22.18 12.81 -9.71
N MET A 704 21.69 13.19 -8.52
CA MET A 704 22.54 13.76 -7.46
C MET A 704 23.38 12.70 -6.73
N LEU A 705 22.84 11.52 -6.44
CA LEU A 705 23.53 10.47 -5.69
C LEU A 705 24.50 9.61 -6.51
N SER A 706 24.32 9.48 -7.82
CA SER A 706 25.21 8.70 -8.70
C SER A 706 26.64 9.25 -8.79
N GLN A 707 26.84 10.48 -8.30
CA GLN A 707 28.14 11.14 -8.13
C GLN A 707 28.59 11.17 -6.66
N GLN A 708 28.05 10.33 -5.78
CA GLN A 708 28.70 10.04 -4.49
C GLN A 708 29.98 9.23 -4.76
N CYS A 709 31.10 9.96 -4.84
CA CYS A 709 32.42 9.43 -5.09
C CYS A 709 32.74 8.20 -4.22
N SER A 710 33.23 7.13 -4.86
CA SER A 710 33.87 6.00 -4.17
C SER A 710 35.23 6.42 -3.59
N GLY A 711 35.20 7.33 -2.61
CA GLY A 711 36.34 7.75 -1.83
C GLY A 711 36.79 6.60 -0.94
N THR A 712 37.98 6.06 -1.19
CA THR A 712 38.55 4.93 -0.43
C THR A 712 39.00 5.37 0.97
N ALA A 713 38.05 5.55 1.89
CA ALA A 713 38.30 5.87 3.29
C ALA A 713 37.14 5.43 4.23
N GLY A 714 37.10 4.13 4.59
CA GLY A 714 36.45 3.69 5.83
C GLY A 714 34.96 3.32 5.77
N LEU A 715 34.59 2.34 4.94
CA LEU A 715 33.39 1.51 5.13
C LEU A 715 33.62 0.13 4.52
N GLU A 716 34.30 -0.73 5.27
CA GLU A 716 34.27 -2.18 5.05
C GLU A 716 33.09 -2.79 5.81
N THR A 717 32.57 -3.91 5.28
CA THR A 717 31.31 -4.61 5.65
C THR A 717 30.03 -3.78 5.36
N CYS A 718 28.93 -4.38 4.87
CA CYS A 718 28.69 -5.79 4.52
C CYS A 718 28.64 -6.02 2.99
N ARG A 719 29.13 -7.18 2.55
CA ARG A 719 28.89 -7.71 1.20
C ARG A 719 28.61 -9.20 1.33
N GLU A 720 27.42 -9.62 0.93
CA GLU A 720 27.00 -11.03 1.05
C GLU A 720 27.73 -11.91 0.00
N PRO A 721 28.19 -13.13 0.35
CA PRO A 721 29.11 -13.88 -0.50
C PRO A 721 28.40 -14.69 -1.58
N GLN A 722 28.54 -14.29 -2.85
CA GLN A 722 28.24 -15.20 -3.97
C GLN A 722 29.39 -16.21 -4.19
N PRO A 723 29.07 -17.48 -4.53
CA PRO A 723 30.07 -18.51 -4.75
C PRO A 723 30.85 -18.29 -6.05
N ARG A 724 32.15 -18.61 -6.03
CA ARG A 724 33.01 -18.56 -7.23
C ARG A 724 32.75 -19.77 -8.14
N PRO A 725 32.53 -19.59 -9.45
CA PRO A 725 32.69 -20.69 -10.40
C PRO A 725 34.17 -21.06 -10.54
N LEU A 726 34.48 -22.35 -10.58
CA LEU A 726 35.81 -22.87 -10.97
C LEU A 726 35.85 -23.03 -12.49
N CYS A 727 36.89 -22.51 -13.14
CA CYS A 727 37.03 -22.57 -14.59
C CYS A 727 37.60 -23.92 -15.06
N ALA A 728 36.90 -24.57 -16.00
CA ALA A 728 37.45 -25.60 -16.87
C ALA A 728 36.75 -25.57 -18.23
N GLU A 729 37.52 -25.68 -19.32
CA GLU A 729 37.09 -25.67 -20.73
C GLU A 729 37.84 -26.79 -21.48
N PRO A 730 37.50 -27.16 -22.74
CA PRO A 730 36.26 -26.87 -23.51
C PRO A 730 35.61 -28.15 -24.11
N GLY A 731 34.43 -28.04 -24.75
CA GLY A 731 33.73 -29.25 -25.26
C GLY A 731 32.56 -29.10 -26.26
N LEU A 732 32.82 -28.56 -27.46
CA LEU A 732 32.11 -28.83 -28.75
C LEU A 732 30.60 -28.54 -28.96
N THR A 733 30.34 -28.03 -30.18
CA THR A 733 29.11 -28.12 -31.02
C THR A 733 27.78 -27.43 -30.65
N LEU A 734 27.43 -26.41 -31.47
CA LEU A 734 26.17 -26.22 -32.26
C LEU A 734 24.78 -26.23 -31.55
N SER A 735 23.76 -25.47 -31.97
CA SER A 735 23.66 -24.24 -32.80
C SER A 735 22.19 -23.76 -32.88
N ARG A 736 21.95 -22.48 -33.18
CA ARG A 736 20.67 -21.90 -33.69
C ARG A 736 19.39 -22.15 -32.87
N GLU A 737 18.93 -21.14 -32.13
CA GLU A 737 17.46 -20.93 -31.98
C GLU A 737 17.02 -19.48 -31.66
N ALA A 738 17.89 -18.66 -31.04
CA ALA A 738 17.59 -17.26 -30.67
C ALA A 738 17.51 -16.24 -31.83
N ARG A 739 16.75 -16.53 -32.90
CA ARG A 739 16.45 -15.60 -34.01
C ARG A 739 15.06 -15.82 -34.63
N TRP A 740 14.05 -16.11 -33.83
CA TRP A 740 12.65 -16.28 -34.31
C TRP A 740 11.62 -15.37 -33.63
N GLU A 741 11.89 -14.86 -32.42
CA GLU A 741 10.87 -14.14 -31.65
C GLU A 741 10.81 -12.62 -31.93
N ARG A 742 11.84 -12.05 -32.58
CA ARG A 742 11.92 -10.60 -32.84
C ARG A 742 11.31 -10.11 -34.16
N GLU A 743 10.73 -11.00 -34.97
CA GLU A 743 10.03 -10.66 -36.24
C GLU A 743 8.50 -10.89 -36.20
N ARG A 744 7.95 -11.15 -35.00
CA ARG A 744 6.53 -11.51 -34.79
C ARG A 744 5.63 -10.34 -34.38
N GLU A 745 6.18 -9.29 -33.78
CA GLU A 745 5.43 -8.14 -33.28
C GLU A 745 5.00 -7.17 -34.41
N GLU A 746 5.86 -6.92 -35.40
CA GLU A 746 5.65 -5.96 -36.50
C GLU A 746 4.60 -6.39 -37.56
N ARG A 747 3.83 -7.47 -37.34
CA ARG A 747 2.89 -8.03 -38.33
C ARG A 747 1.50 -8.30 -37.78
N ARG A 748 1.00 -7.46 -36.87
CA ARG A 748 -0.34 -7.65 -36.26
C ARG A 748 -1.31 -6.46 -36.24
N THR A 749 -1.10 -5.45 -37.09
CA THR A 749 -2.06 -4.35 -37.29
C THR A 749 -2.27 -4.01 -38.77
N GLU A 750 -3.06 -4.84 -39.49
CA GLU A 750 -3.87 -4.37 -40.62
C GLU A 750 -4.90 -5.42 -41.08
N LEU A 751 -6.19 -5.07 -41.07
CA LEU A 751 -7.24 -5.68 -41.89
C LEU A 751 -8.40 -4.66 -42.06
N PRO A 752 -9.16 -4.67 -43.18
CA PRO A 752 -9.63 -3.42 -43.76
C PRO A 752 -11.13 -3.15 -43.59
N ARG A 753 -11.52 -1.88 -43.81
CA ARG A 753 -12.88 -1.47 -44.20
C ARG A 753 -12.86 -0.55 -45.42
N ALA A 754 -13.51 -0.99 -46.49
CA ALA A 754 -14.04 -0.12 -47.54
C ALA A 754 -15.56 0.02 -47.32
N ALA A 755 -16.32 0.93 -47.93
CA ALA A 755 -16.02 1.94 -48.95
C ALA A 755 -17.06 3.08 -48.88
N ALA A 756 -16.75 4.28 -49.41
CA ALA A 756 -17.72 5.13 -50.14
C ALA A 756 -17.05 6.37 -50.79
N LEU A 757 -17.33 6.56 -52.09
CA LEU A 757 -17.67 7.80 -52.83
C LEU A 757 -17.33 9.17 -52.18
N THR A 758 -16.79 10.20 -52.88
CA THR A 758 -16.97 10.57 -54.31
C THR A 758 -15.89 11.58 -54.80
N ARG A 759 -15.73 11.74 -56.14
CA ARG A 759 -15.30 12.93 -56.96
C ARG A 759 -14.51 14.09 -56.28
N ARG A 760 -13.48 14.73 -56.88
CA ARG A 760 -13.32 15.13 -58.32
C ARG A 760 -11.91 15.74 -58.60
N GLU A 761 -11.47 15.79 -59.88
CA GLU A 761 -10.61 16.80 -60.61
C GLU A 761 -9.39 17.50 -59.90
N VAL A 762 -8.25 17.90 -60.53
CA VAL A 762 -7.55 17.63 -61.82
C VAL A 762 -6.12 18.26 -61.78
N SER A 763 -5.15 17.76 -62.57
CA SER A 763 -3.78 18.32 -62.83
C SER A 763 -2.74 18.39 -61.67
N GLY A 764 -1.41 18.38 -61.89
CA GLY A 764 -0.64 18.10 -63.12
C GLY A 764 0.88 18.44 -63.02
N MET A 765 1.72 17.83 -63.88
CA MET A 765 3.17 18.10 -64.16
C MET A 765 4.19 17.88 -63.00
N THR A 766 5.24 17.04 -63.06
CA THR A 766 6.48 16.97 -63.90
C THR A 766 7.43 18.20 -63.76
N MET A 767 8.77 18.11 -63.61
CA MET A 767 9.73 16.99 -63.54
C MET A 767 11.18 17.46 -63.15
N LYS A 768 12.09 16.52 -62.83
CA LYS A 768 13.60 16.60 -62.85
C LYS A 768 14.34 17.44 -61.77
N ALA A 769 15.66 17.28 -61.50
CA ALA A 769 16.59 16.11 -61.48
C ALA A 769 18.04 16.52 -61.02
N LYS A 770 18.87 15.53 -60.61
CA LYS A 770 20.33 15.56 -60.26
C LYS A 770 20.69 16.14 -58.87
N ALA A 771 21.60 15.62 -58.02
CA ALA A 771 22.78 14.72 -58.10
C ALA A 771 24.11 15.39 -58.56
N LYS A 772 25.33 15.12 -58.02
CA LYS A 772 25.89 14.13 -57.04
C LYS A 772 27.20 14.74 -56.38
N PRO A 773 28.08 14.05 -55.58
CA PRO A 773 28.70 14.67 -54.38
C PRO A 773 30.27 14.76 -54.34
N PRO A 774 31.09 14.06 -53.50
CA PRO A 774 32.18 14.71 -52.74
C PRO A 774 33.61 14.11 -52.97
N PRO A 775 34.65 14.65 -52.29
CA PRO A 775 35.56 13.83 -51.45
C PRO A 775 36.18 14.62 -50.24
N SER A 776 37.14 14.14 -49.43
CA SER A 776 37.31 12.87 -48.67
C SER A 776 38.59 12.94 -47.76
N ARG A 777 38.55 12.34 -46.56
CA ARG A 777 39.67 11.76 -45.74
C ARG A 777 41.07 12.43 -45.63
N GLY A 778 41.58 12.50 -44.40
CA GLY A 778 43.02 12.59 -44.05
C GLY A 778 43.27 12.18 -42.59
N ALA A 779 44.45 11.65 -42.23
CA ALA A 779 44.76 11.15 -40.88
C ALA A 779 46.26 11.24 -40.50
N GLY A 780 46.59 11.34 -39.20
CA GLY A 780 47.98 11.28 -38.71
C GLY A 780 48.16 11.44 -37.19
N ARG A 781 49.13 10.71 -36.62
CA ARG A 781 49.71 10.82 -35.26
C ARG A 781 51.21 10.44 -35.37
N PRO A 782 52.13 11.04 -34.60
CA PRO A 782 52.60 10.37 -33.35
C PRO A 782 52.98 11.33 -32.19
N ARG A 783 53.60 10.77 -31.13
CA ARG A 783 54.13 11.38 -29.87
C ARG A 783 55.69 11.29 -29.86
N PRO A 784 56.41 11.49 -28.72
CA PRO A 784 56.62 12.66 -27.83
C PRO A 784 58.15 13.03 -27.75
N PRO A 785 58.65 13.82 -26.75
CA PRO A 785 59.08 13.24 -25.45
C PRO A 785 58.94 14.18 -24.20
N GLY A 786 59.32 13.68 -23.00
CA GLY A 786 59.60 14.46 -21.76
C GLY A 786 61.12 14.73 -21.59
N PRO A 787 61.70 14.92 -20.37
CA PRO A 787 61.19 14.79 -18.98
C PRO A 787 61.19 16.16 -18.22
N GLY A 788 61.04 16.32 -16.89
CA GLY A 788 60.70 15.40 -15.78
C GLY A 788 61.77 15.26 -14.67
N HIS A 789 61.53 15.80 -13.45
CA HIS A 789 62.40 15.63 -12.26
C HIS A 789 61.61 15.60 -10.93
N SER A 790 62.22 15.09 -9.85
CA SER A 790 61.59 14.85 -8.53
C SER A 790 62.54 15.18 -7.36
N ARG A 791 62.01 15.41 -6.13
CA ARG A 791 62.63 15.03 -4.82
C ARG A 791 61.80 15.36 -3.56
N ARG A 792 61.64 14.34 -2.68
CA ARG A 792 61.82 14.29 -1.19
C ARG A 792 61.11 15.37 -0.31
N LEU A 793 60.27 15.03 0.70
CA LEU A 793 60.40 14.18 1.91
C LEU A 793 61.04 14.86 3.16
N ALA A 794 60.20 15.30 4.12
CA ALA A 794 60.44 15.41 5.58
C ALA A 794 59.08 15.70 6.28
N ARG A 795 58.53 14.80 7.14
CA ARG A 795 58.72 14.61 8.61
C ARG A 795 57.97 15.59 9.53
N CYS A 796 57.13 15.01 10.41
CA CYS A 796 56.44 15.60 11.58
C CYS A 796 57.44 15.79 12.78
N PRO A 797 57.09 16.21 14.03
CA PRO A 797 55.78 16.11 14.74
C PRO A 797 55.40 17.26 15.73
N VAL A 798 54.39 17.02 16.58
CA VAL A 798 54.19 17.41 18.02
C VAL A 798 52.73 17.79 18.35
N THR A 799 52.34 17.56 19.62
CA THR A 799 50.98 17.46 20.21
C THR A 799 50.44 18.76 20.86
N PRO A 800 49.15 18.80 21.29
CA PRO A 800 48.43 20.04 21.63
C PRO A 800 48.28 20.33 23.15
N PRO A 801 47.73 21.50 23.54
CA PRO A 801 47.23 21.78 24.88
C PRO A 801 45.69 21.62 25.01
N ARG A 802 45.23 21.25 26.20
CA ARG A 802 43.85 21.46 26.71
C ARG A 802 43.85 22.64 27.71
N LEU A 803 42.71 23.29 27.91
CA LEU A 803 42.18 23.93 29.14
C LEU A 803 40.81 24.55 28.73
N ALA A 804 39.65 24.12 29.23
CA ALA A 804 39.05 24.28 30.57
C ALA A 804 38.17 25.54 30.71
N ALA A 805 36.96 25.35 31.25
CA ALA A 805 35.91 26.36 31.49
C ALA A 805 35.95 26.84 32.99
N PRO A 806 34.96 27.52 33.64
CA PRO A 806 33.51 27.52 33.42
C PRO A 806 32.83 28.94 33.53
N PRO A 807 31.71 29.24 34.25
CA PRO A 807 30.54 29.88 33.61
C PRO A 807 30.00 31.16 34.30
N CYS A 808 28.93 31.79 33.76
CA CYS A 808 28.03 32.64 34.57
C CYS A 808 26.66 32.98 33.92
N GLN A 809 25.64 33.16 34.77
CA GLN A 809 24.29 33.74 34.56
C GLN A 809 23.72 34.10 35.96
N PRO A 810 22.64 34.90 36.11
CA PRO A 810 22.07 35.93 35.24
C PRO A 810 21.92 37.30 35.97
N ALA A 811 21.33 38.31 35.33
CA ALA A 811 20.82 39.52 36.01
C ALA A 811 19.64 40.13 35.24
N ALA A 812 18.75 40.85 35.93
CA ALA A 812 17.56 41.49 35.37
C ALA A 812 17.36 42.91 35.95
N SER A 813 16.63 43.77 35.23
CA SER A 813 16.20 45.09 35.73
C SER A 813 14.85 45.51 35.13
N HIS A 814 13.98 46.07 35.97
CA HIS A 814 12.66 46.59 35.59
C HIS A 814 12.74 47.92 34.84
N LEU A 815 11.68 48.25 34.09
CA LEU A 815 11.02 49.56 34.16
C LEU A 815 9.56 49.49 33.64
N GLU A 816 8.64 50.11 34.38
CA GLU A 816 7.24 50.40 33.99
C GLU A 816 7.04 51.92 34.21
N PRO A 817 6.09 52.60 33.52
CA PRO A 817 4.79 52.77 34.19
C PRO A 817 3.53 52.91 33.28
N ARG A 818 2.43 52.32 33.74
CA ARG A 818 1.04 52.88 33.81
C ARG A 818 0.40 53.56 32.58
N GLY A 819 -0.64 52.91 32.04
CA GLY A 819 -1.57 53.34 30.96
C GLY A 819 -2.48 54.56 31.23
N TRP A 820 -3.68 54.67 30.63
CA TRP A 820 -4.90 55.34 31.18
C TRP A 820 -6.14 55.19 30.24
N LEU A 821 -7.23 54.64 30.80
CA LEU A 821 -8.68 54.80 30.52
C LEU A 821 -9.33 54.87 29.10
N ARG A 822 -10.41 54.08 28.99
CA ARG A 822 -11.51 53.99 27.99
C ARG A 822 -12.05 55.31 27.41
N ARG A 823 -12.50 55.28 26.14
CA ARG A 823 -13.81 55.83 25.67
C ARG A 823 -14.27 55.30 24.28
N ARG A 824 -15.56 54.98 24.19
CA ARG A 824 -16.47 55.02 23.01
C ARG A 824 -17.58 56.06 23.37
N PRO A 825 -18.61 56.45 22.55
CA PRO A 825 -19.10 55.90 21.26
C PRO A 825 -19.55 56.97 20.19
N VAL A 826 -20.31 56.50 19.16
CA VAL A 826 -21.33 57.21 18.33
C VAL A 826 -20.97 57.77 16.92
N ALA A 827 -21.18 56.90 15.93
CA ALA A 827 -21.91 57.04 14.64
C ALA A 827 -22.13 58.39 13.90
N LYS A 828 -21.84 58.36 12.59
CA LYS A 828 -22.73 58.57 11.40
C LYS A 828 -21.89 58.33 10.11
N GLU A 829 -22.35 58.03 8.89
CA GLU A 829 -23.59 57.62 8.18
C GLU A 829 -23.49 58.22 6.74
N THR A 830 -24.12 57.63 5.70
CA THR A 830 -24.07 57.99 4.24
C THR A 830 -22.78 57.59 3.48
N ALA A 831 -22.76 57.27 2.16
CA ALA A 831 -23.79 56.76 1.22
C ALA A 831 -23.13 56.27 -0.11
N GLU A 832 -23.79 55.38 -0.88
CA GLU A 832 -23.40 54.96 -2.25
C GLU A 832 -24.02 55.83 -3.37
N PRO A 833 -23.48 55.80 -4.61
CA PRO A 833 -24.15 55.09 -5.74
C PRO A 833 -23.18 54.41 -6.74
N GLY A 834 -23.58 53.55 -7.70
CA GLY A 834 -24.90 52.98 -8.03
C GLY A 834 -24.95 52.11 -9.32
N PHE A 835 -26.05 51.36 -9.47
CA PHE A 835 -26.49 50.40 -10.54
C PHE A 835 -26.53 50.95 -12.00
N PRO A 836 -26.63 50.13 -13.11
CA PRO A 836 -27.74 49.17 -13.42
C PRO A 836 -27.37 47.92 -14.30
N ARG A 837 -28.23 46.99 -14.82
CA ARG A 837 -29.70 46.91 -15.14
C ARG A 837 -30.28 45.47 -14.99
N GLY A 838 -31.61 45.33 -14.88
CA GLY A 838 -32.43 44.09 -15.13
C GLY A 838 -33.28 44.22 -16.42
N PRO A 839 -34.54 43.70 -16.56
CA PRO A 839 -35.44 42.91 -15.67
C PRO A 839 -35.88 41.58 -16.41
N PRO A 840 -37.16 41.10 -16.60
CA PRO A 840 -38.48 41.20 -15.89
C PRO A 840 -39.36 39.90 -15.74
N GLN A 841 -40.15 39.82 -14.65
CA GLN A 841 -41.58 39.36 -14.49
C GLN A 841 -42.20 38.14 -15.26
N ARG A 842 -43.11 37.30 -14.70
CA ARG A 842 -44.47 37.63 -14.18
C ARG A 842 -45.26 36.55 -13.36
N ARG A 843 -45.92 37.01 -12.28
CA ARG A 843 -47.32 36.80 -11.78
C ARG A 843 -47.98 35.42 -11.46
N ARG A 844 -48.31 35.25 -10.16
CA ARG A 844 -49.63 35.01 -9.47
C ARG A 844 -50.63 33.88 -9.87
N ARG A 845 -51.15 33.18 -8.84
CA ARG A 845 -52.60 33.05 -8.51
C ARG A 845 -52.84 32.75 -7.00
N HIS A 846 -54.10 32.52 -6.54
CA HIS A 846 -54.58 32.66 -5.15
C HIS A 846 -55.73 31.67 -4.81
N GLY A 847 -55.96 31.39 -3.51
CA GLY A 847 -57.19 30.81 -2.91
C GLY A 847 -57.09 29.35 -2.40
N ASP A 848 -57.85 28.88 -1.39
CA ASP A 848 -58.74 29.60 -0.42
C ASP A 848 -59.21 28.74 0.80
N LEU A 849 -59.67 29.43 1.88
CA LEU A 849 -60.66 29.05 2.94
C LEU A 849 -60.46 27.90 4.01
N GLN A 850 -60.50 28.31 5.30
CA GLN A 850 -61.22 27.76 6.53
C GLN A 850 -61.08 26.26 6.96
N ALA A 851 -60.69 25.85 8.19
CA ALA A 851 -61.11 26.10 9.61
C ALA A 851 -62.27 25.17 10.13
N PRO A 852 -62.53 24.93 11.46
CA PRO A 852 -61.82 25.24 12.74
C PRO A 852 -61.72 24.04 13.77
N GLY A 853 -61.23 24.26 15.02
CA GLY A 853 -61.61 23.43 16.21
C GLY A 853 -60.55 23.12 17.31
N GLY A 854 -60.90 23.33 18.60
CA GLY A 854 -60.25 22.77 19.82
C GLY A 854 -61.26 21.93 20.64
N PRO A 855 -61.08 21.53 21.94
CA PRO A 855 -60.17 21.99 23.02
C PRO A 855 -59.18 20.88 23.50
N ALA A 856 -58.24 20.98 24.47
CA ALA A 856 -57.81 21.93 25.53
C ALA A 856 -58.10 21.52 27.00
N ALA A 857 -57.05 21.18 27.76
CA ALA A 857 -57.04 21.05 29.23
C ALA A 857 -55.67 21.46 29.86
N GLN A 858 -55.65 22.67 30.42
CA GLN A 858 -55.11 23.09 31.74
C GLN A 858 -53.84 22.38 32.30
N ARG A 859 -52.68 23.07 32.44
CA ARG A 859 -52.24 23.97 33.55
C ARG A 859 -52.01 23.23 34.89
N THR A 860 -50.90 23.43 35.61
CA THR A 860 -50.38 24.73 36.10
C THR A 860 -48.83 24.87 36.18
N LEU A 861 -48.36 26.12 36.31
CA LEU A 861 -47.02 26.51 36.80
C LEU A 861 -47.15 26.95 38.30
N ARG A 862 -46.18 27.46 39.10
CA ARG A 862 -44.98 28.29 38.81
C ARG A 862 -44.11 28.56 40.08
N LEU A 863 -42.77 28.58 39.90
CA LEU A 863 -41.72 29.36 40.61
C LEU A 863 -41.44 29.27 42.15
N ARG A 864 -40.17 29.63 42.49
CA ARG A 864 -39.51 29.75 43.82
C ARG A 864 -39.92 31.04 44.58
N PRO A 865 -39.61 31.24 45.90
CA PRO A 865 -38.27 31.70 46.35
C PRO A 865 -37.80 31.23 47.78
N CYS A 866 -36.70 31.83 48.27
CA CYS A 866 -35.75 31.36 49.31
C CYS A 866 -36.08 31.61 50.80
N SER A 867 -35.39 30.90 51.71
CA SER A 867 -35.01 31.38 53.06
C SER A 867 -33.76 30.67 53.63
N ARG A 868 -33.26 31.13 54.80
CA ARG A 868 -32.07 30.65 55.57
C ARG A 868 -32.48 29.52 56.57
N ARG A 869 -31.64 28.85 57.38
CA ARG A 869 -30.27 29.13 57.91
C ARG A 869 -29.60 27.85 58.50
N SER A 870 -28.28 27.71 58.33
CA SER A 870 -27.28 27.02 59.21
C SER A 870 -27.64 25.80 60.10
N HIS A 871 -26.90 24.69 59.93
CA HIS A 871 -25.83 24.27 60.88
C HIS A 871 -24.86 23.22 60.25
N LEU A 872 -23.71 22.99 60.90
CA LEU A 872 -22.52 22.19 60.50
C LEU A 872 -22.37 20.96 61.44
N PRO A 873 -21.63 19.87 61.12
CA PRO A 873 -20.17 19.88 60.82
C PRO A 873 -19.69 18.96 59.64
N PRO A 874 -18.37 19.00 59.27
CA PRO A 874 -17.82 18.36 58.07
C PRO A 874 -16.75 17.26 58.34
N ALA A 875 -16.13 16.77 57.26
CA ALA A 875 -15.06 15.76 57.22
C ALA A 875 -13.62 16.32 57.46
N PRO A 876 -12.60 15.45 57.68
CA PRO A 876 -11.18 15.84 57.69
C PRO A 876 -10.52 15.84 56.28
N PRO A 877 -9.35 16.50 56.08
CA PRO A 877 -8.81 16.78 54.73
C PRO A 877 -7.35 16.33 54.42
N ASN A 878 -7.07 16.23 53.11
CA ASN A 878 -5.89 16.64 52.31
C ASN A 878 -4.46 16.90 52.89
N GLU A 879 -3.49 16.59 52.00
CA GLU A 879 -2.29 17.39 51.58
C GLU A 879 -0.83 17.16 52.08
N LEU A 880 0.03 16.91 51.07
CA LEU A 880 1.41 17.37 50.78
C LEU A 880 2.67 17.00 51.62
N GLN A 881 3.82 17.27 50.98
CA GLN A 881 5.23 16.99 51.33
C GLN A 881 5.88 18.21 52.08
N PRO A 882 7.23 18.36 52.25
CA PRO A 882 8.37 17.40 52.34
C PRO A 882 9.36 17.68 53.53
N GLY A 883 10.40 16.84 53.71
CA GLY A 883 11.78 17.37 53.84
C GLY A 883 12.67 17.13 55.09
N LEU A 884 13.92 16.73 54.81
CA LEU A 884 15.20 16.99 55.53
C LEU A 884 15.58 16.30 56.87
N GLY A 885 16.67 15.51 56.81
CA GLY A 885 17.71 15.36 57.85
C GLY A 885 17.48 14.29 58.95
N GLY A 886 18.36 13.32 59.22
CA GLY A 886 19.53 12.82 58.47
C GLY A 886 20.78 12.63 59.34
N ASP A 887 21.33 11.40 59.43
CA ASP A 887 22.68 11.14 59.97
C ASP A 887 23.34 9.84 59.42
N ARG A 888 24.63 9.68 59.73
CA ARG A 888 25.66 8.74 59.19
C ARG A 888 25.41 7.27 59.58
N ALA A 889 26.02 6.21 58.99
CA ALA A 889 27.43 6.06 58.60
C ALA A 889 27.73 4.86 57.63
N ALA A 890 29.02 4.55 57.43
CA ALA A 890 29.61 3.49 56.57
C ALA A 890 29.36 2.03 57.07
N GLY A 891 29.68 0.95 56.34
CA GLY A 891 30.16 0.78 54.96
C GLY A 891 31.03 -0.49 54.74
N LEU A 892 31.35 -0.80 53.47
CA LEU A 892 32.38 -1.74 52.95
C LEU A 892 32.35 -3.27 53.28
N LEU A 893 32.37 -4.04 52.18
CA LEU A 893 33.12 -5.30 51.91
C LEU A 893 32.73 -6.66 52.54
N SER A 894 32.30 -7.55 51.62
CA SER A 894 32.91 -8.88 51.32
C SER A 894 32.90 -10.00 52.36
N LEU A 895 32.17 -11.08 52.02
CA LEU A 895 32.53 -12.47 52.35
C LEU A 895 32.46 -13.34 51.08
N SER A 896 33.14 -14.48 51.13
CA SER A 896 33.71 -15.12 49.93
C SER A 896 32.99 -16.40 49.48
N SER A 897 33.09 -16.69 48.17
CA SER A 897 33.28 -18.00 47.53
C SER A 897 32.59 -19.27 48.09
N VAL A 898 31.92 -20.01 47.20
CA VAL A 898 32.33 -21.39 46.77
C VAL A 898 31.43 -21.87 45.62
N ALA A 899 32.02 -22.60 44.68
CA ALA A 899 31.35 -23.50 43.73
C ALA A 899 32.10 -24.86 43.82
N PRO A 900 31.47 -26.03 43.54
CA PRO A 900 31.35 -26.44 42.13
C PRO A 900 30.16 -27.37 41.75
N VAL A 901 29.93 -27.45 40.44
CA VAL A 901 29.64 -28.64 39.58
C VAL A 901 29.00 -29.92 40.19
N GLY A 902 27.91 -30.39 39.57
CA GLY A 902 27.38 -31.76 39.63
C GLY A 902 26.47 -32.07 38.42
N LEU A 903 26.42 -33.33 37.94
CA LEU A 903 25.78 -33.74 36.67
C LEU A 903 25.40 -35.26 36.71
N TRP A 904 24.65 -35.78 35.71
CA TRP A 904 24.17 -37.19 35.55
C TRP A 904 22.94 -37.58 36.42
N THR A 905 21.99 -38.47 36.05
CA THR A 905 21.58 -39.11 34.75
C THR A 905 20.10 -39.56 34.80
N ALA A 906 19.54 -40.01 33.67
CA ALA A 906 18.23 -40.70 33.58
C ALA A 906 18.33 -42.22 33.81
N ASP A 907 17.18 -42.90 34.01
CA ASP A 907 16.84 -44.12 33.23
C ASP A 907 15.33 -44.51 33.33
N SER A 908 14.94 -45.61 32.67
CA SER A 908 13.56 -45.99 32.28
C SER A 908 13.08 -47.36 32.83
N ALA A 909 11.75 -47.58 32.93
CA ALA A 909 11.03 -48.86 32.68
C ALA A 909 9.57 -48.89 33.24
N GLY A 910 8.73 -49.74 32.64
CA GLY A 910 7.49 -50.32 33.24
C GLY A 910 7.53 -51.86 33.09
N PRO A 911 6.39 -52.61 33.05
CA PRO A 911 5.00 -52.31 33.41
C PRO A 911 4.39 -53.36 34.39
N ARG A 912 3.09 -53.28 34.74
CA ARG A 912 2.29 -54.46 35.21
C ARG A 912 0.76 -54.24 35.17
N SER A 913 0.01 -55.34 35.27
CA SER A 913 -1.42 -55.45 34.91
C SER A 913 -2.29 -56.11 36.00
N ARG A 914 -3.58 -55.73 36.11
CA ARG A 914 -4.81 -56.58 36.24
C ARG A 914 -5.97 -55.82 36.90
N GLY A 915 -7.21 -56.10 36.46
CA GLY A 915 -8.45 -55.70 37.17
C GLY A 915 -9.68 -55.67 36.25
N ARG A 916 -10.59 -56.65 36.39
CA ARG A 916 -11.94 -56.69 35.77
C ARG A 916 -12.99 -56.38 36.86
N PRO A 917 -14.21 -55.96 36.49
CA PRO A 917 -15.34 -56.91 36.48
C PRO A 917 -16.15 -56.89 35.16
N GLU A 918 -17.32 -57.55 35.15
CA GLU A 918 -18.11 -57.94 33.96
C GLU A 918 -19.61 -57.63 34.13
N LEU A 919 -20.32 -57.50 32.98
CA LEU A 919 -21.74 -57.81 32.72
C LEU A 919 -22.81 -57.16 33.63
N ASP A 920 -23.89 -56.56 33.10
CA ASP A 920 -24.95 -57.27 32.37
C ASP A 920 -25.61 -56.43 31.25
N SER A 921 -26.84 -56.79 30.84
CA SER A 921 -27.35 -56.66 29.46
C SER A 921 -28.88 -56.38 29.39
N ARG A 922 -29.37 -56.12 28.16
CA ARG A 922 -30.77 -55.91 27.69
C ARG A 922 -31.23 -54.44 27.67
N ASP A 923 -31.83 -53.84 26.63
CA ASP A 923 -32.66 -54.25 25.44
C ASP A 923 -34.19 -54.01 25.63
N GLU A 924 -34.94 -53.91 24.52
CA GLU A 924 -36.39 -53.63 24.32
C GLU A 924 -36.92 -52.15 24.30
N THR A 925 -36.85 -51.56 23.11
CA THR A 925 -37.98 -51.07 22.26
C THR A 925 -39.20 -50.22 22.77
N LEU A 926 -39.42 -49.13 22.00
CA LEU A 926 -40.70 -48.67 21.37
C LEU A 926 -41.81 -47.89 22.13
N LYS A 927 -42.33 -46.86 21.41
CA LYS A 927 -43.55 -46.03 21.62
C LYS A 927 -43.52 -45.07 22.83
N GLY A 928 -44.21 -43.92 22.82
CA GLY A 928 -44.99 -43.27 21.75
C GLY A 928 -46.25 -42.58 22.29
N ARG A 929 -46.60 -41.39 21.75
CA ARG A 929 -47.52 -40.35 22.31
C ARG A 929 -46.93 -39.62 23.52
N SER A 930 -46.93 -38.29 23.66
CA SER A 930 -47.84 -37.17 23.30
C SER A 930 -48.96 -36.91 24.30
N GLU A 931 -48.80 -35.87 25.13
CA GLU A 931 -49.78 -34.79 25.30
C GLU A 931 -49.22 -33.61 26.13
N GLU A 932 -50.00 -32.53 26.13
CA GLU A 932 -49.89 -31.15 26.66
C GLU A 932 -49.11 -30.87 27.96
N GLY A 933 -48.60 -29.63 28.10
CA GLY A 933 -47.96 -29.16 29.35
C GLY A 933 -47.46 -27.71 29.33
N ASN A 934 -48.36 -26.73 29.51
CA ASN A 934 -48.02 -25.30 29.66
C ASN A 934 -47.43 -25.02 31.06
N ALA A 935 -46.29 -24.33 31.17
CA ALA A 935 -46.08 -23.24 32.17
C ALA A 935 -44.65 -22.64 32.11
N SER A 936 -44.61 -21.33 31.93
CA SER A 936 -43.50 -20.39 32.10
C SER A 936 -42.57 -20.59 33.31
N GLN A 937 -41.26 -20.49 33.09
CA GLN A 937 -40.47 -19.38 33.64
C GLN A 937 -39.26 -19.04 32.76
#